data_AF-A0A8S0YVU7-F1
#
_entry.id   AF-A0A8S0YVU7-F1
#
_cell.length_a   1.000
_cell.length_b   1.000
_cell.length_c   1.000
_cell.angle_alpha   90.00
_cell.angle_beta   90.00
_cell.angle_gamma   90.00
#
_symmetry.space_group_name_H-M   'P 1'
#
loop_
_entity.id
_entity.type
_entity.pdbx_description
1 polymer ?
#
loop_
_entity_poly.entity_id
_entity_poly.type
_entity_poly.pdbx_seq_one_letter_code
_entity_poly.pdbx_strand_id
1 'polypeptide(L)'
;MDGSYDEIISDNPFFVELKTEYSNLFQHCITQSWIICVPRIGSLTTRIFAVEDFCAHVLVPSDELPETHYSTLTEKQVTVTNKVITLEVTKGLPLHSHILFEETFYTEDFIKYKVWCIETPLEPNATFSDNTLSKEYLTSINDCIDLLWTQAAGRQVLDQIEHSVQLFIKRNPTLPVAVGALRDRVSELYTQCLQITLQNRRLRDKSKSCKQVLENIKLAVECYMQHLLFDALFKPICTSCAYEDSHLNKKIRNMCDIQLRDLDIKKELYHAVPKAKQILSKIDTYNTVLEKVLCLKQALNAINKMDKGNNVVLLTADELLPVFVFLVIKSGLPNWYSQLTYMREFRFSGVGRGDGDECAFLITTLEAVIEHIQSGALAGPPDPEAYYYESELTEEVLEARGRKSSLTESISTSTDTNGRDETLEYIFDLIKANHCEQIQAILLKNQKHIRNVEVIENNVLKTLGENLSDDDDSDTEIYHKLCHPLCNCKKCCCKISRNLLKTSPTVISRDSHGLTPLHVACIHGKANIVECLIEMSSDVNATDLNECTPLHYASARGHQNALLLLLHSGANINQANIDKNMPLHMAVNNGHLNCVKALIYFAEHSRKKIEINCVNESGNTPLHLASKWGYEGIARLLIENGAEPSFQNKHNKTAFDYAHNLKILQVLKSCTPNLYEYIHITNSDVKTLKCNDNSAGKLQKVGFKNKETHVTKAVENLKLIERILKAISYGDVKLACFYMNINYSVYLDMKNKPDSSSTLCHPLCECQLCKKKTGTYSSDFDINFTDTNGYTALHFAARYGLSELCNILLLNKANINCANKKGQTPLHLAALNNKSHVIRLLLDNGANINAIDLAGNTPLHEVSAMGNIGAAKILITYNPDISMLNGADKTALTLAKDKVHLTIIDLIEKYANNYQIH
;
A
#
# COMPACT_ATOMS: atom_id res chain seq x y z
N MET A 1 14.45 -18.90 29.74
CA MET A 1 14.48 -17.43 29.82
C MET A 1 14.95 -16.96 28.44
N ASP A 2 14.13 -16.46 27.51
CA ASP A 2 12.99 -15.56 27.60
C ASP A 2 11.79 -16.07 26.79
N GLY A 3 10.68 -16.38 27.46
CA GLY A 3 9.39 -16.49 26.79
C GLY A 3 8.70 -15.14 26.92
N SER A 4 8.01 -14.67 25.88
CA SER A 4 7.24 -13.42 25.86
C SER A 4 6.63 -13.09 27.23
N TYR A 5 7.17 -12.07 27.89
CA TYR A 5 6.51 -11.47 29.04
C TYR A 5 5.17 -10.94 28.55
N ASP A 6 4.12 -11.12 29.36
CA ASP A 6 2.85 -10.43 29.13
C ASP A 6 3.13 -8.94 29.37
N GLU A 7 3.52 -8.18 28.33
CA GLU A 7 3.91 -6.76 28.45
C GLU A 7 2.75 -5.87 28.94
N ILE A 8 1.51 -6.38 28.90
CA ILE A 8 0.29 -5.66 29.26
C ILE A 8 -0.61 -6.60 30.08
N ILE A 9 -0.72 -6.40 31.41
CA ILE A 9 -1.60 -7.21 32.28
C ILE A 9 -3.08 -7.05 31.90
N SER A 10 -3.46 -5.90 31.33
CA SER A 10 -4.84 -5.58 30.94
C SER A 10 -5.42 -6.54 29.88
N ASP A 11 -4.57 -7.20 29.09
CA ASP A 11 -4.99 -8.14 28.04
C ASP A 11 -5.07 -9.59 28.53
N ASN A 12 -4.70 -9.85 29.80
CA ASN A 12 -4.72 -11.20 30.35
C ASN A 12 -6.17 -11.68 30.56
N PRO A 13 -6.57 -12.84 30.01
CA PRO A 13 -7.93 -13.38 30.12
C PRO A 13 -8.39 -13.54 31.57
N PHE A 14 -7.49 -13.93 32.49
CA PHE A 14 -7.81 -14.06 33.92
C PHE A 14 -8.15 -12.70 34.55
N PHE A 15 -7.39 -11.66 34.21
CA PHE A 15 -7.62 -10.31 34.73
C PHE A 15 -8.87 -9.66 34.12
N VAL A 16 -9.12 -9.89 32.83
CA VAL A 16 -10.32 -9.43 32.14
C VAL A 16 -11.57 -10.08 32.74
N GLU A 17 -11.56 -11.40 32.95
CA GLU A 17 -12.71 -12.14 33.50
C GLU A 17 -13.02 -11.73 34.94
N LEU A 18 -11.99 -11.51 35.77
CA LEU A 18 -12.15 -10.97 37.13
C LEU A 18 -12.79 -9.56 37.11
N LYS A 19 -12.41 -8.71 36.15
CA LYS A 19 -12.97 -7.36 36.01
C LYS A 19 -14.40 -7.35 35.47
N THR A 20 -14.74 -8.26 34.54
CA THR A 20 -16.06 -8.29 33.89
C THR A 20 -17.10 -9.07 34.67
N GLU A 21 -16.77 -10.28 35.15
CA GLU A 21 -17.74 -11.18 35.78
C GLU A 21 -17.80 -10.99 37.30
N TYR A 22 -16.67 -10.64 37.94
CA TYR A 22 -16.54 -10.51 39.40
C TYR A 22 -16.21 -9.07 39.85
N SER A 23 -16.86 -8.09 39.23
CA SER A 23 -16.65 -6.66 39.51
C SER A 23 -16.85 -6.27 40.99
N ASN A 24 -17.77 -6.92 41.71
CA ASN A 24 -17.99 -6.69 43.14
C ASN A 24 -16.78 -7.12 44.00
N LEU A 25 -16.19 -8.30 43.71
CA LEU A 25 -14.99 -8.79 44.39
C LEU A 25 -13.82 -7.86 44.08
N PHE A 26 -13.67 -7.46 42.81
CA PHE A 26 -12.62 -6.54 42.37
C PHE A 26 -12.71 -5.16 43.07
N GLN A 27 -13.91 -4.56 43.16
CA GLN A 27 -14.11 -3.31 43.88
C GLN A 27 -13.79 -3.44 45.38
N HIS A 28 -14.11 -4.60 45.99
CA HIS A 28 -13.77 -4.87 47.37
C HIS A 28 -12.25 -4.97 47.58
N CYS A 29 -11.54 -5.71 46.72
CA CYS A 29 -10.08 -5.81 46.73
C CYS A 29 -9.42 -4.44 46.64
N ILE A 30 -9.93 -3.55 45.78
CA ILE A 30 -9.41 -2.18 45.63
C ILE A 30 -9.66 -1.34 46.88
N THR A 31 -10.89 -1.41 47.44
CA THR A 31 -11.26 -0.65 48.64
C THR A 31 -10.39 -1.05 49.84
N GLN A 32 -10.08 -2.34 49.97
CA GLN A 32 -9.26 -2.88 51.06
C GLN A 32 -7.75 -2.90 50.75
N SER A 33 -7.32 -2.38 49.59
CA SER A 33 -5.91 -2.37 49.13
C SER A 33 -5.25 -3.76 49.10
N TRP A 34 -6.01 -4.81 48.77
CA TRP A 34 -5.48 -6.16 48.61
C TRP A 34 -4.70 -6.31 47.30
N ILE A 35 -3.76 -7.26 47.28
CA ILE A 35 -2.90 -7.50 46.12
C ILE A 35 -3.51 -8.59 45.26
N ILE A 36 -3.67 -8.30 43.96
CA ILE A 36 -4.20 -9.26 43.00
C ILE A 36 -3.02 -9.93 42.28
N CYS A 37 -2.93 -11.26 42.37
CA CYS A 37 -1.93 -12.03 41.63
C CYS A 37 -2.53 -12.56 40.33
N VAL A 38 -1.94 -12.18 39.20
CA VAL A 38 -2.38 -12.62 37.86
C VAL A 38 -1.34 -13.60 37.31
N PRO A 39 -1.71 -14.87 37.07
CA PRO A 39 -0.80 -15.82 36.48
C PRO A 39 -0.61 -15.55 34.98
N ARG A 40 0.59 -15.90 34.49
CA ARG A 40 0.96 -15.77 33.08
C ARG A 40 -0.02 -16.47 32.15
N ILE A 41 -0.28 -15.86 30.99
CA ILE A 41 -1.10 -16.46 29.93
C ILE A 41 -0.59 -17.87 29.57
N GLY A 42 -1.50 -18.85 29.67
CA GLY A 42 -1.21 -20.27 29.39
C GLY A 42 -0.78 -21.10 30.60
N SER A 43 -0.60 -20.49 31.78
CA SER A 43 -0.31 -21.20 33.04
C SER A 43 -1.57 -21.83 33.66
N LEU A 44 -2.74 -21.21 33.47
CA LEU A 44 -4.06 -21.78 33.80
C LEU A 44 -4.70 -22.38 32.53
N THR A 45 -5.09 -23.65 32.59
CA THR A 45 -5.63 -24.40 31.43
C THR A 45 -7.16 -24.39 31.33
N THR A 46 -7.87 -23.71 32.24
CA THR A 46 -9.33 -23.71 32.29
C THR A 46 -9.92 -22.52 31.53
N ARG A 47 -10.89 -22.79 30.64
CA ARG A 47 -11.67 -21.76 29.93
C ARG A 47 -12.84 -21.20 30.75
N ILE A 48 -13.04 -21.69 31.98
CA ILE A 48 -14.09 -21.29 32.92
C ILE A 48 -13.43 -21.25 34.29
N PHE A 49 -13.30 -20.07 34.90
CA PHE A 49 -12.72 -19.92 36.23
C PHE A 49 -13.82 -19.98 37.30
N ALA A 50 -13.57 -20.73 38.38
CA ALA A 50 -14.45 -20.72 39.53
C ALA A 50 -14.13 -19.53 40.45
N VAL A 51 -15.09 -19.10 41.28
CA VAL A 51 -14.87 -18.05 42.29
C VAL A 51 -13.70 -18.39 43.22
N GLU A 52 -13.56 -19.68 43.56
CA GLU A 52 -12.49 -20.21 44.41
C GLU A 52 -11.10 -19.98 43.80
N ASP A 53 -10.98 -20.04 42.47
CA ASP A 53 -9.73 -19.79 41.75
C ASP A 53 -9.30 -18.33 41.91
N PHE A 54 -10.24 -17.39 41.81
CA PHE A 54 -9.96 -15.97 42.01
C PHE A 54 -9.61 -15.68 43.48
N CYS A 55 -10.34 -16.27 44.43
CA CYS A 55 -10.07 -16.12 45.86
C CYS A 55 -8.68 -16.63 46.26
N ALA A 56 -8.21 -17.74 45.65
CA ALA A 56 -6.87 -18.27 45.89
C ALA A 56 -5.75 -17.35 45.37
N HIS A 57 -6.05 -16.46 44.42
CA HIS A 57 -5.09 -15.54 43.80
C HIS A 57 -5.17 -14.10 44.33
N VAL A 58 -6.00 -13.84 45.36
CA VAL A 58 -6.06 -12.56 46.08
C VAL A 58 -5.31 -12.69 47.40
N LEU A 59 -4.34 -11.80 47.63
CA LEU A 59 -3.52 -11.75 48.83
C LEU A 59 -3.97 -10.62 49.77
N VAL A 60 -4.27 -11.01 51.01
CA VAL A 60 -4.65 -10.15 52.12
C VAL A 60 -3.42 -9.95 53.03
N PRO A 61 -2.96 -8.71 53.28
CA PRO A 61 -1.83 -8.47 54.17
C PRO A 61 -2.15 -8.87 55.61
N SER A 62 -1.19 -9.48 56.31
CA SER A 62 -1.34 -9.81 57.74
C SER A 62 -1.10 -8.58 58.64
N ASP A 63 -1.79 -8.52 59.79
CA ASP A 63 -1.72 -7.39 60.72
C ASP A 63 -0.35 -7.21 61.40
N GLU A 64 0.50 -8.26 61.43
CA GLU A 64 1.79 -8.24 62.10
C GLU A 64 2.95 -7.80 61.21
N LEU A 65 2.97 -8.21 59.92
CA LEU A 65 4.05 -7.91 58.96
C LEU A 65 3.48 -7.72 57.53
N PRO A 66 3.00 -6.50 57.18
CA PRO A 66 2.23 -6.26 55.95
C PRO A 66 3.06 -6.32 54.65
N GLU A 67 4.39 -6.32 54.71
CA GLU A 67 5.24 -6.34 53.51
C GLU A 67 5.68 -7.75 53.09
N THR A 68 5.73 -8.70 54.03
CA THR A 68 6.36 -10.02 53.82
C THR A 68 5.43 -11.20 54.07
N HIS A 69 4.35 -11.02 54.84
CA HIS A 69 3.41 -12.08 55.20
C HIS A 69 1.99 -11.72 54.77
N TYR A 70 1.42 -12.55 53.91
CA TYR A 70 0.08 -12.43 53.36
C TYR A 70 -0.72 -13.70 53.64
N SER A 71 -2.04 -13.59 53.64
CA SER A 71 -2.95 -14.72 53.63
C SER A 71 -3.75 -14.69 52.33
N THR A 72 -3.94 -15.83 51.68
CA THR A 72 -4.91 -15.91 50.57
C THR A 72 -6.32 -15.78 51.13
N LEU A 73 -7.28 -15.40 50.29
CA LEU A 73 -8.70 -15.40 50.66
C LEU A 73 -9.24 -16.82 50.95
N THR A 74 -8.46 -17.86 50.62
CA THR A 74 -8.64 -19.27 50.99
C THR A 74 -7.99 -19.67 52.33
N GLU A 75 -7.54 -18.69 53.13
CA GLU A 75 -6.94 -18.84 54.47
C GLU A 75 -5.57 -19.55 54.51
N LYS A 76 -4.81 -19.57 53.40
CA LYS A 76 -3.44 -20.11 53.38
C LYS A 76 -2.40 -19.02 53.59
N GLN A 77 -1.36 -19.34 54.37
CA GLN A 77 -0.27 -18.41 54.65
C GLN A 77 0.71 -18.37 53.47
N VAL A 78 1.04 -17.14 53.07
CA VAL A 78 1.90 -16.82 51.93
C VAL A 78 3.00 -15.88 52.41
N THR A 79 4.24 -16.32 52.26
CA THR A 79 5.42 -15.52 52.56
C THR A 79 6.07 -15.02 51.27
N VAL A 80 6.48 -13.76 51.24
CA VAL A 80 7.12 -13.16 50.06
C VAL A 80 8.54 -12.75 50.42
N THR A 81 9.53 -13.38 49.80
CA THR A 81 10.95 -13.08 49.99
C THR A 81 11.67 -12.99 48.64
N ASN A 82 12.45 -11.92 48.40
CA ASN A 82 13.22 -11.73 47.17
C ASN A 82 12.42 -11.96 45.86
N LYS A 83 11.18 -11.44 45.77
CA LYS A 83 10.27 -11.63 44.62
C LYS A 83 9.84 -13.09 44.37
N VAL A 84 9.98 -13.97 45.37
CA VAL A 84 9.46 -15.33 45.37
C VAL A 84 8.31 -15.40 46.36
N ILE A 85 7.16 -15.84 45.89
CA ILE A 85 5.99 -16.15 46.69
C ILE A 85 6.09 -17.61 47.12
N THR A 86 6.08 -17.85 48.43
CA THR A 86 6.15 -19.18 49.03
C THR A 86 4.87 -19.47 49.79
N LEU A 87 4.10 -20.45 49.31
CA LEU A 87 2.81 -20.81 49.88
C LEU A 87 2.97 -22.06 50.76
N GLU A 88 2.66 -21.92 52.05
CA GLU A 88 2.74 -23.02 53.01
C GLU A 88 1.48 -23.89 52.92
N VAL A 89 1.59 -25.02 52.22
CA VAL A 89 0.52 -26.02 52.15
C VAL A 89 0.63 -26.96 53.36
N THR A 90 -0.42 -27.04 54.16
CA THR A 90 -0.51 -27.81 55.42
C THR A 90 -0.22 -29.31 55.29
N LYS A 91 -0.12 -29.87 54.07
CA LYS A 91 0.19 -31.28 53.79
C LYS A 91 1.01 -31.50 52.49
N GLY A 92 1.97 -30.63 52.14
CA GLY A 92 2.78 -30.79 50.93
C GLY A 92 4.12 -30.05 50.92
N LEU A 93 4.91 -30.21 49.85
CA LEU A 93 6.07 -29.35 49.58
C LEU A 93 5.61 -27.89 49.39
N PRO A 94 6.34 -26.89 49.91
CA PRO A 94 6.00 -25.50 49.71
C PRO A 94 6.00 -25.16 48.21
N LEU A 95 4.94 -24.51 47.75
CA LEU A 95 4.83 -24.07 46.36
C LEU A 95 5.56 -22.74 46.22
N HIS A 96 6.47 -22.67 45.25
CA HIS A 96 7.24 -21.47 44.94
C HIS A 96 6.76 -20.89 43.60
N SER A 97 6.39 -19.61 43.59
CA SER A 97 6.05 -18.87 42.37
C SER A 97 6.85 -17.57 42.30
N HIS A 98 7.39 -17.24 41.14
CA HIS A 98 8.17 -16.03 40.94
C HIS A 98 7.27 -14.86 40.52
N ILE A 99 7.48 -13.70 41.16
CA ILE A 99 6.89 -12.43 40.72
C ILE A 99 7.72 -11.95 39.53
N LEU A 100 7.10 -11.98 38.35
CA LEU A 100 7.69 -11.55 37.10
C LEU A 100 7.86 -10.03 37.09
N PHE A 101 6.78 -9.30 37.39
CA PHE A 101 6.78 -7.85 37.55
C PHE A 101 5.54 -7.38 38.33
N GLU A 102 5.59 -6.16 38.85
CA GLU A 102 4.48 -5.49 39.53
C GLU A 102 3.98 -4.32 38.69
N GLU A 103 2.67 -4.13 38.60
CA GLU A 103 2.04 -3.01 37.91
C GLU A 103 1.07 -2.29 38.85
N THR A 104 1.12 -0.97 38.85
CA THR A 104 0.23 -0.11 39.66
C THR A 104 -0.82 0.52 38.78
N PHE A 105 -2.09 0.31 39.11
CA PHE A 105 -3.22 0.87 38.40
C PHE A 105 -3.95 1.92 39.25
N TYR A 106 -4.67 2.80 38.56
CA TYR A 106 -5.53 3.83 39.16
C TYR A 106 -6.97 3.63 38.68
N THR A 107 -7.91 3.65 39.63
CA THR A 107 -9.35 3.70 39.32
C THR A 107 -9.78 5.12 38.92
N GLU A 108 -11.01 5.27 38.42
CA GLU A 108 -11.61 6.57 38.09
C GLU A 108 -11.65 7.54 39.29
N ASP A 109 -11.67 6.99 40.51
CA ASP A 109 -11.62 7.74 41.78
C ASP A 109 -10.18 8.00 42.27
N PHE A 110 -9.16 7.78 41.42
CA PHE A 110 -7.73 7.91 41.73
C PHE A 110 -7.21 7.00 42.87
N ILE A 111 -7.96 5.95 43.24
CA ILE A 111 -7.48 4.94 44.21
C ILE A 111 -6.43 4.07 43.53
N LYS A 112 -5.23 4.00 44.13
CA LYS A 112 -4.11 3.18 43.67
C LYS A 112 -4.29 1.73 44.11
N TYR A 113 -4.11 0.77 43.20
CA TYR A 113 -4.05 -0.66 43.53
C TYR A 113 -2.91 -1.35 42.80
N LYS A 114 -2.36 -2.42 43.40
CA LYS A 114 -1.21 -3.17 42.88
C LYS A 114 -1.65 -4.52 42.34
N VAL A 115 -1.10 -4.88 41.18
CA VAL A 115 -1.29 -6.18 40.56
C VAL A 115 0.08 -6.82 40.34
N TRP A 116 0.23 -8.07 40.75
CA TRP A 116 1.46 -8.85 40.60
C TRP A 116 1.29 -9.89 39.51
N CYS A 117 2.19 -9.88 38.52
CA CYS A 117 2.23 -10.93 37.51
C CYS A 117 3.10 -12.09 38.03
N ILE A 118 2.54 -13.30 38.10
CA ILE A 118 3.20 -14.49 38.64
C ILE A 118 3.44 -15.54 37.54
N GLU A 119 4.54 -16.29 37.67
CA GLU A 119 4.94 -17.31 36.68
C GLU A 119 4.02 -18.54 36.68
N THR A 120 3.70 -19.04 37.87
CA THR A 120 2.85 -20.23 38.09
C THR A 120 1.69 -19.88 39.01
N PRO A 121 0.49 -20.49 38.84
CA PRO A 121 -0.65 -20.26 39.72
C PRO A 121 -0.33 -20.65 41.17
N LEU A 122 -0.90 -19.93 42.13
CA LEU A 122 -0.62 -20.13 43.56
C LEU A 122 -1.20 -21.44 44.09
N GLU A 123 -2.35 -21.86 43.55
CA GLU A 123 -2.97 -23.14 43.86
C GLU A 123 -3.23 -23.93 42.56
N PRO A 124 -2.50 -25.02 42.29
CA PRO A 124 -2.88 -25.95 41.23
C PRO A 124 -4.13 -26.70 41.67
N ASN A 125 -5.27 -26.47 41.04
CA ASN A 125 -6.49 -27.22 41.32
C ASN A 125 -6.24 -28.73 41.24
N ALA A 126 -6.77 -29.45 42.23
CA ALA A 126 -6.56 -30.87 42.50
C ALA A 126 -7.16 -31.84 41.44
N THR A 127 -7.36 -31.38 40.21
CA THR A 127 -7.60 -32.21 39.03
C THR A 127 -6.33 -32.34 38.19
N PHE A 128 -5.19 -32.59 38.84
CA PHE A 128 -4.03 -33.18 38.16
C PHE A 128 -4.30 -34.67 37.94
N SER A 129 -5.17 -34.98 36.97
CA SER A 129 -5.05 -36.26 36.27
C SER A 129 -3.75 -36.22 35.48
N ASP A 130 -2.95 -37.28 35.58
CA ASP A 130 -1.74 -37.60 34.81
C ASP A 130 -1.94 -37.55 33.27
N ASN A 131 -2.29 -36.40 32.74
CA ASN A 131 -2.46 -36.10 31.33
C ASN A 131 -1.51 -34.96 30.93
N THR A 132 -0.22 -35.11 31.25
CA THR A 132 0.88 -34.38 30.59
C THR A 132 1.11 -34.91 29.17
N LEU A 133 0.04 -35.03 28.38
CA LEU A 133 0.08 -35.37 26.96
C LEU A 133 -1.24 -35.04 26.26
N SER A 134 -1.66 -33.78 26.37
CA SER A 134 -2.69 -33.21 25.50
C SER A 134 -2.42 -31.74 25.15
N LYS A 135 -1.15 -31.37 24.90
CA LYS A 135 -0.91 -30.41 23.82
C LYS A 135 -1.06 -31.19 22.53
N GLU A 136 -2.26 -31.15 21.94
CA GLU A 136 -2.57 -31.82 20.67
C GLU A 136 -1.65 -31.34 19.52
N TYR A 137 -0.96 -30.20 19.68
CA TYR A 137 -0.04 -29.64 18.70
C TYR A 137 1.20 -29.03 19.37
N LEU A 138 2.39 -29.37 18.86
CA LEU A 138 3.66 -28.75 19.26
C LEU A 138 3.74 -27.34 18.63
N THR A 139 3.93 -26.31 19.45
CA THR A 139 3.82 -24.91 18.99
C THR A 139 5.11 -24.10 19.03
N SER A 140 6.14 -24.57 19.74
CA SER A 140 7.43 -23.89 19.88
C SER A 140 8.56 -24.92 19.94
N ILE A 141 9.77 -24.50 19.56
CA ILE A 141 10.97 -25.31 19.77
C ILE A 141 11.14 -25.77 21.23
N ASN A 142 10.74 -24.95 22.21
CA ASN A 142 10.83 -25.31 23.62
C ASN A 142 9.87 -26.45 23.96
N ASP A 143 8.67 -26.47 23.38
CA ASP A 143 7.74 -27.60 23.55
C ASP A 143 8.34 -28.89 22.98
N CYS A 144 9.07 -28.80 21.86
CA CYS A 144 9.77 -29.93 21.25
C CYS A 144 10.92 -30.44 22.13
N ILE A 145 11.70 -29.52 22.72
CA ILE A 145 12.79 -29.84 23.65
C ILE A 145 12.23 -30.46 24.92
N ASP A 146 11.19 -29.89 25.51
CA ASP A 146 10.54 -30.38 26.71
C ASP A 146 9.90 -31.75 26.49
N LEU A 147 9.30 -31.98 25.31
CA LEU A 147 8.81 -33.31 24.94
C LEU A 147 9.97 -34.31 24.90
N LEU A 148 11.06 -34.00 24.21
CA LEU A 148 12.21 -34.91 24.14
C LEU A 148 12.85 -35.13 25.52
N TRP A 149 13.01 -34.08 26.32
CA TRP A 149 13.59 -34.11 27.66
C TRP A 149 12.75 -34.95 28.63
N THR A 150 11.45 -34.65 28.70
CA THR A 150 10.51 -35.27 29.64
C THR A 150 10.24 -36.72 29.25
N GLN A 151 10.08 -37.00 27.95
CA GLN A 151 9.78 -38.36 27.48
C GLN A 151 11.03 -39.26 27.45
N ALA A 152 12.23 -38.70 27.23
CA ALA A 152 13.49 -39.44 27.34
C ALA A 152 13.98 -39.58 28.79
N ALA A 153 13.41 -38.82 29.73
CA ALA A 153 13.82 -38.70 31.13
C ALA A 153 15.29 -38.28 31.31
N GLY A 154 15.68 -37.23 30.59
CA GLY A 154 16.98 -36.60 30.70
C GLY A 154 17.55 -36.11 29.37
N ARG A 155 18.66 -35.36 29.45
CA ARG A 155 19.30 -34.68 28.32
C ARG A 155 20.05 -35.60 27.35
N GLN A 156 20.29 -36.86 27.71
CA GLN A 156 21.17 -37.78 26.96
C GLN A 156 20.82 -37.88 25.46
N VAL A 157 19.53 -37.89 25.12
CA VAL A 157 19.09 -37.98 23.72
C VAL A 157 19.39 -36.68 22.96
N LEU A 158 19.21 -35.52 23.61
CA LEU A 158 19.52 -34.21 23.02
C LEU A 158 21.03 -34.06 22.81
N ASP A 159 21.84 -34.47 23.78
CA ASP A 159 23.31 -34.42 23.67
C ASP A 159 23.83 -35.33 22.53
N GLN A 160 23.20 -36.48 22.31
CA GLN A 160 23.53 -37.36 21.19
C GLN A 160 23.15 -36.75 19.84
N ILE A 161 22.00 -36.07 19.74
CA ILE A 161 21.61 -35.35 18.52
C ILE A 161 22.58 -34.20 18.25
N GLU A 162 22.92 -33.40 19.26
CA GLU A 162 23.92 -32.32 19.14
C GLU A 162 25.27 -32.85 18.64
N HIS A 163 25.74 -33.97 19.21
CA HIS A 163 26.98 -34.60 18.78
C HIS A 163 26.95 -35.05 17.32
N SER A 164 25.85 -35.68 16.89
CA SER A 164 25.65 -36.09 15.49
C SER A 164 25.62 -34.90 14.53
N VAL A 165 24.97 -33.81 14.90
CA VAL A 165 24.93 -32.57 14.10
C VAL A 165 26.32 -31.91 14.02
N GLN A 166 27.05 -31.84 15.13
CA GLN A 166 28.42 -31.30 15.13
C GLN A 166 29.39 -32.14 14.29
N LEU A 167 29.27 -33.48 14.32
CA LEU A 167 30.03 -34.37 13.45
C LEU A 167 29.70 -34.14 11.98
N PHE A 168 28.41 -33.94 11.66
CA PHE A 168 27.96 -33.65 10.30
C PHE A 168 28.55 -32.33 9.76
N ILE A 169 28.53 -31.26 10.57
CA ILE A 169 29.12 -29.96 10.19
C ILE A 169 30.63 -30.09 9.98
N LYS A 170 31.34 -30.81 10.86
CA LYS A 170 32.79 -31.04 10.72
C LYS A 170 33.15 -31.86 9.47
N ARG A 171 32.32 -32.82 9.10
CA ARG A 171 32.54 -33.70 7.93
C ARG A 171 32.23 -33.00 6.61
N ASN A 172 31.41 -31.96 6.62
CA ASN A 172 30.98 -31.22 5.42
C ASN A 172 31.27 -29.71 5.57
N PRO A 173 32.54 -29.28 5.48
CA PRO A 173 32.89 -27.85 5.60
C PRO A 173 32.37 -27.00 4.44
N THR A 174 32.15 -27.59 3.25
CA THR A 174 31.50 -26.96 2.10
C THR A 174 30.24 -27.73 1.74
N LEU A 175 29.09 -27.18 2.14
CA LEU A 175 27.79 -27.75 1.78
C LEU A 175 27.48 -27.51 0.29
N PRO A 176 26.86 -28.47 -0.41
CA PRO A 176 26.46 -28.28 -1.80
C PRO A 176 25.50 -27.10 -1.97
N VAL A 177 25.70 -26.29 -3.00
CA VAL A 177 24.79 -25.17 -3.33
C VAL A 177 23.47 -25.68 -3.92
N ALA A 178 23.49 -26.82 -4.61
CA ALA A 178 22.28 -27.43 -5.16
C ALA A 178 21.34 -27.91 -4.05
N VAL A 179 20.12 -27.35 -4.00
CA VAL A 179 19.12 -27.60 -2.95
C VAL A 179 18.75 -29.08 -2.83
N GLY A 180 18.65 -29.82 -3.93
CA GLY A 180 18.34 -31.26 -3.92
C GLY A 180 19.41 -32.10 -3.21
N ALA A 181 20.70 -31.88 -3.54
CA ALA A 181 21.81 -32.58 -2.89
C ALA A 181 21.97 -32.19 -1.42
N LEU A 182 21.64 -30.94 -1.07
CA LEU A 182 21.61 -30.46 0.31
C LEU A 182 20.51 -31.16 1.12
N ARG A 183 19.29 -31.24 0.56
CA ARG A 183 18.14 -31.93 1.15
C ARG A 183 18.47 -33.40 1.42
N ASP A 184 19.04 -34.11 0.44
CA ASP A 184 19.32 -35.54 0.58
C ASP A 184 20.32 -35.79 1.73
N ARG A 185 21.37 -34.97 1.86
CA ARG A 185 22.34 -35.05 2.98
C ARG A 185 21.71 -34.74 4.34
N VAL A 186 20.84 -33.74 4.43
CA VAL A 186 20.14 -33.41 5.68
C VAL A 186 19.09 -34.46 6.04
N SER A 187 18.45 -35.07 5.03
CA SER A 187 17.52 -36.18 5.24
C SER A 187 18.21 -37.40 5.82
N GLU A 188 19.43 -37.72 5.37
CA GLU A 188 20.24 -38.79 5.94
C GLU A 188 20.55 -38.50 7.42
N LEU A 189 20.97 -37.28 7.75
CA LEU A 189 21.22 -36.87 9.14
C LEU A 189 19.94 -36.97 10.00
N TYR A 190 18.79 -36.57 9.47
CA TYR A 190 17.52 -36.69 10.15
C TYR A 190 17.18 -38.16 10.46
N THR A 191 17.38 -39.08 9.50
CA THR A 191 17.16 -40.51 9.75
C THR A 191 18.09 -41.08 10.82
N GLN A 192 19.35 -40.64 10.84
CA GLN A 192 20.32 -41.01 11.89
C GLN A 192 19.88 -40.48 13.27
N CYS A 193 19.47 -39.21 13.36
CA CYS A 193 19.00 -38.61 14.61
C CYS A 193 17.70 -39.28 15.10
N LEU A 194 16.78 -39.59 14.19
CA LEU A 194 15.56 -40.33 14.52
C LEU A 194 15.88 -41.73 15.05
N GLN A 195 16.84 -42.44 14.43
CA GLN A 195 17.27 -43.75 14.90
C GLN A 195 17.87 -43.68 16.31
N ILE A 196 18.71 -42.66 16.60
CA ILE A 196 19.27 -42.41 17.93
C ILE A 196 18.16 -42.18 18.96
N THR A 197 17.16 -41.34 18.64
CA THR A 197 16.04 -41.10 19.57
C THR A 197 15.22 -42.35 19.87
N LEU A 198 15.01 -43.21 18.86
CA LEU A 198 14.28 -44.47 19.00
C LEU A 198 15.11 -45.61 19.61
N GLN A 199 16.42 -45.44 19.80
CA GLN A 199 17.22 -46.37 20.61
C GLN A 199 16.86 -46.28 22.09
N ASN A 200 16.37 -45.12 22.56
CA ASN A 200 15.90 -44.98 23.93
C ASN A 200 14.61 -45.81 24.15
N ARG A 201 14.68 -46.75 25.10
CA ARG A 201 13.59 -47.69 25.40
C ARG A 201 12.28 -46.96 25.72
N ARG A 202 12.31 -45.85 26.46
CA ARG A 202 11.10 -45.12 26.88
C ARG A 202 10.36 -44.46 25.71
N LEU A 203 11.12 -43.80 24.83
CA LEU A 203 10.58 -43.18 23.62
C LEU A 203 10.06 -44.23 22.63
N ARG A 204 10.75 -45.37 22.51
CA ARG A 204 10.35 -46.48 21.65
C ARG A 204 9.09 -47.19 22.13
N ASP A 205 8.91 -47.34 23.44
CA ASP A 205 7.74 -48.00 24.00
C ASP A 205 6.50 -47.09 23.91
N LYS A 206 6.68 -45.76 24.08
CA LYS A 206 5.62 -44.75 23.90
C LYS A 206 5.27 -44.45 22.44
N SER A 207 6.21 -44.60 21.51
CA SER A 207 5.90 -44.45 20.08
C SER A 207 5.08 -45.62 19.50
N LYS A 208 5.14 -46.79 20.15
CA LYS A 208 4.30 -47.95 19.82
C LYS A 208 2.88 -47.83 20.36
N SER A 209 2.66 -47.08 21.45
CA SER A 209 1.34 -46.95 22.07
C SER A 209 0.42 -45.96 21.36
N CYS A 210 0.95 -44.93 20.70
CA CYS A 210 0.14 -43.93 20.00
C CYS A 210 0.85 -43.36 18.76
N LYS A 211 0.15 -43.38 17.61
CA LYS A 211 0.66 -42.84 16.33
C LYS A 211 0.96 -41.34 16.41
N GLN A 212 0.12 -40.57 17.11
CA GLN A 212 0.29 -39.12 17.29
C GLN A 212 1.57 -38.77 18.04
N VAL A 213 1.95 -39.59 19.04
CA VAL A 213 3.17 -39.38 19.83
C VAL A 213 4.40 -39.62 18.96
N LEU A 214 4.36 -40.61 18.07
CA LEU A 214 5.45 -40.84 17.12
C LEU A 214 5.60 -39.67 16.13
N GLU A 215 4.50 -39.09 15.66
CA GLU A 215 4.52 -37.90 14.80
C GLU A 215 5.08 -36.67 15.53
N ASN A 216 4.69 -36.46 16.78
CA ASN A 216 5.24 -35.41 17.63
C ASN A 216 6.74 -35.61 17.92
N ILE A 217 7.19 -36.85 18.12
CA ILE A 217 8.63 -37.16 18.29
C ILE A 217 9.39 -36.87 17.00
N LYS A 218 8.88 -37.30 15.83
CA LYS A 218 9.48 -37.01 14.52
C LYS A 218 9.62 -35.50 14.30
N LEU A 219 8.53 -34.75 14.55
CA LEU A 219 8.50 -33.30 14.46
C LEU A 219 9.50 -32.64 15.43
N ALA A 220 9.57 -33.12 16.67
CA ALA A 220 10.48 -32.57 17.68
C ALA A 220 11.94 -32.79 17.31
N VAL A 221 12.30 -33.98 16.81
CA VAL A 221 13.65 -34.28 16.32
C VAL A 221 14.00 -33.41 15.11
N GLU A 222 13.06 -33.24 14.18
CA GLU A 222 13.24 -32.35 13.02
C GLU A 222 13.49 -30.91 13.45
N CYS A 223 12.65 -30.35 14.34
CA CYS A 223 12.78 -28.97 14.81
C CYS A 223 14.09 -28.73 15.55
N TYR A 224 14.49 -29.65 16.42
CA TYR A 224 15.73 -29.54 17.18
C TYR A 224 16.96 -29.59 16.25
N MET A 225 16.97 -30.53 15.30
CA MET A 225 18.03 -30.63 14.31
C MET A 225 18.11 -29.39 13.41
N GLN A 226 16.98 -28.88 12.92
CA GLN A 226 16.91 -27.68 12.09
C GLN A 226 17.45 -26.45 12.82
N HIS A 227 17.11 -26.28 14.11
CA HIS A 227 17.60 -25.17 14.91
C HIS A 227 19.12 -25.14 15.01
N LEU A 228 19.76 -26.30 15.19
CA LEU A 228 21.22 -26.43 15.26
C LEU A 228 21.90 -26.24 13.90
N LEU A 229 21.20 -26.53 12.80
CA LEU A 229 21.74 -26.47 11.44
C LEU A 229 21.42 -25.16 10.70
N PHE A 230 20.52 -24.32 11.22
CA PHE A 230 19.96 -23.18 10.48
C PHE A 230 21.04 -22.25 9.90
N ASP A 231 22.01 -21.82 10.72
CA ASP A 231 23.09 -20.93 10.28
C ASP A 231 24.00 -21.52 9.19
N ALA A 232 24.12 -22.85 9.17
CA ALA A 232 24.90 -23.58 8.18
C ALA A 232 24.11 -23.88 6.90
N LEU A 233 22.79 -24.11 7.00
CA LEU A 233 21.92 -24.46 5.87
C LEU A 233 21.36 -23.25 5.13
N PHE A 234 20.98 -22.19 5.86
CA PHE A 234 20.27 -21.06 5.26
C PHE A 234 21.17 -20.25 4.31
N LYS A 235 22.47 -20.15 4.60
CA LYS A 235 23.45 -19.45 3.73
C LYS A 235 23.55 -20.09 2.33
N PRO A 236 23.80 -21.40 2.17
CA PRO A 236 23.74 -22.06 0.85
C PRO A 236 22.41 -21.86 0.10
N ILE A 237 21.28 -21.92 0.82
CA ILE A 237 19.95 -21.72 0.20
C ILE A 237 19.81 -20.30 -0.35
N CYS A 238 20.23 -19.29 0.44
CA CYS A 238 20.26 -17.90 -0.02
C CYS A 238 21.15 -17.73 -1.26
N THR A 239 22.31 -18.41 -1.31
CA THR A 239 23.16 -18.33 -2.50
C THR A 239 22.53 -18.99 -3.72
N SER A 240 21.78 -20.09 -3.56
CA SER A 240 21.10 -20.77 -4.67
C SER A 240 19.88 -20.00 -5.19
N CYS A 241 19.19 -19.25 -4.33
CA CYS A 241 17.94 -18.53 -4.65
C CYS A 241 18.15 -17.01 -4.87
N ALA A 242 19.41 -16.56 -4.92
CA ALA A 242 19.73 -15.13 -4.94
C ALA A 242 19.16 -14.40 -6.18
N TYR A 243 19.10 -15.09 -7.32
CA TYR A 243 18.56 -14.53 -8.55
C TYR A 243 17.05 -14.28 -8.41
N GLU A 244 16.30 -15.28 -7.98
CA GLU A 244 14.85 -15.23 -7.79
C GLU A 244 14.45 -14.22 -6.70
N ASP A 245 15.17 -14.21 -5.58
CA ASP A 245 14.95 -13.23 -4.51
C ASP A 245 15.23 -11.80 -4.99
N SER A 246 16.32 -11.58 -5.74
CA SER A 246 16.61 -10.25 -6.28
C SER A 246 15.52 -9.74 -7.23
N HIS A 247 14.96 -10.64 -8.06
CA HIS A 247 13.91 -10.33 -9.01
C HIS A 247 12.57 -10.06 -8.31
N LEU A 248 12.21 -10.90 -7.33
CA LEU A 248 11.02 -10.71 -6.50
C LEU A 248 11.09 -9.40 -5.70
N ASN A 249 12.23 -9.13 -5.05
CA ASN A 249 12.45 -7.88 -4.31
C ASN A 249 12.35 -6.63 -5.18
N LYS A 250 12.76 -6.71 -6.45
CA LYS A 250 12.60 -5.61 -7.39
C LYS A 250 11.11 -5.39 -7.70
N LYS A 251 10.34 -6.45 -7.91
CA LYS A 251 8.89 -6.36 -8.14
C LYS A 251 8.13 -5.85 -6.93
N ILE A 252 8.45 -6.35 -5.74
CA ILE A 252 7.87 -5.86 -4.48
C ILE A 252 8.14 -4.36 -4.31
N ARG A 253 9.38 -3.90 -4.58
CA ARG A 253 9.71 -2.47 -4.53
C ARG A 253 8.90 -1.61 -5.49
N ASN A 254 8.66 -2.11 -6.71
CA ASN A 254 7.83 -1.41 -7.69
C ASN A 254 6.34 -1.37 -7.30
N MET A 255 5.89 -2.29 -6.45
CA MET A 255 4.51 -2.42 -5.96
C MET A 255 4.32 -1.88 -4.52
N CYS A 256 5.31 -1.19 -3.98
CA CYS A 256 5.28 -0.67 -2.60
C CYS A 256 4.12 0.30 -2.35
N ASP A 257 3.57 0.95 -3.39
CA ASP A 257 2.50 1.95 -3.24
C ASP A 257 1.08 1.36 -3.28
N ILE A 258 0.93 0.06 -3.58
CA ILE A 258 -0.37 -0.61 -3.64
C ILE A 258 -1.14 -0.43 -2.34
N GLN A 259 -2.41 -0.04 -2.45
CA GLN A 259 -3.34 0.10 -1.35
C GLN A 259 -4.26 -1.12 -1.27
N LEU A 260 -4.90 -1.33 -0.11
CA LEU A 260 -5.84 -2.43 0.12
C LEU A 260 -7.03 -2.44 -0.86
N ARG A 261 -7.31 -1.30 -1.50
CA ARG A 261 -8.42 -1.15 -2.46
C ARG A 261 -8.05 -1.63 -3.86
N ASP A 262 -6.76 -1.64 -4.20
CA ASP A 262 -6.28 -1.94 -5.55
C ASP A 262 -6.26 -3.46 -5.84
N LEU A 263 -6.46 -4.28 -4.80
CA LEU A 263 -6.48 -5.74 -4.84
C LEU A 263 -7.89 -6.32 -4.58
N ASP A 264 -8.95 -5.50 -4.71
CA ASP A 264 -10.34 -5.87 -4.48
C ASP A 264 -10.62 -6.54 -3.12
N ILE A 265 -9.80 -6.23 -2.10
CA ILE A 265 -9.96 -6.80 -0.76
C ILE A 265 -11.23 -6.22 -0.12
N LYS A 266 -12.09 -7.10 0.39
CA LYS A 266 -13.29 -6.72 1.15
C LYS A 266 -12.94 -5.82 2.33
N LYS A 267 -13.70 -4.73 2.51
CA LYS A 267 -13.49 -3.74 3.59
C LYS A 267 -13.54 -4.33 4.99
N GLU A 268 -14.25 -5.44 5.15
CA GLU A 268 -14.37 -6.19 6.41
C GLU A 268 -13.01 -6.73 6.89
N LEU A 269 -12.08 -7.02 5.97
CA LEU A 269 -10.77 -7.58 6.29
C LEU A 269 -9.72 -6.52 6.63
N TYR A 270 -10.01 -5.22 6.42
CA TYR A 270 -9.02 -4.14 6.57
C TYR A 270 -8.48 -4.00 7.99
N HIS A 271 -9.31 -4.31 9.00
CA HIS A 271 -8.88 -4.25 10.40
C HIS A 271 -7.92 -5.39 10.79
N ALA A 272 -8.01 -6.53 10.10
CA ALA A 272 -7.17 -7.69 10.37
C ALA A 272 -5.79 -7.59 9.71
N VAL A 273 -5.66 -6.88 8.58
CA VAL A 273 -4.41 -6.81 7.80
C VAL A 273 -3.22 -6.26 8.60
N PRO A 274 -3.32 -5.18 9.40
CA PRO A 274 -2.18 -4.69 10.18
C PRO A 274 -1.66 -5.72 11.19
N LYS A 275 -2.56 -6.46 11.85
CA LYS A 275 -2.19 -7.53 12.80
C LYS A 275 -1.51 -8.69 12.08
N ALA A 276 -2.07 -9.13 10.95
CA ALA A 276 -1.48 -10.19 10.13
C ALA A 276 -0.10 -9.80 9.58
N LYS A 277 0.08 -8.54 9.17
CA LYS A 277 1.38 -8.00 8.73
C LYS A 277 2.42 -8.03 9.85
N GLN A 278 2.03 -7.62 11.07
CA GLN A 278 2.95 -7.63 12.22
C GLN A 278 3.44 -9.06 12.52
N ILE A 279 2.55 -10.05 12.44
CA ILE A 279 2.89 -11.46 12.64
C ILE A 279 3.88 -11.91 11.54
N LEU A 280 3.56 -11.68 10.27
CA LEU A 280 4.41 -12.11 9.14
C LEU A 280 5.79 -11.48 9.13
N SER A 281 5.94 -10.24 9.63
CA SER A 281 7.26 -9.61 9.75
C SER A 281 8.23 -10.37 10.65
N LYS A 282 7.74 -11.23 11.56
CA LYS A 282 8.55 -12.05 12.47
C LYS A 282 9.08 -13.34 11.81
N ILE A 283 8.70 -13.67 10.58
CA ILE A 283 9.08 -14.94 9.95
C ILE A 283 10.60 -15.13 9.81
N ASP A 284 11.36 -14.04 9.72
CA ASP A 284 12.83 -14.05 9.62
C ASP A 284 13.51 -14.36 10.96
N THR A 285 12.84 -14.09 12.08
CA THR A 285 13.36 -14.39 13.43
C THR A 285 13.27 -15.87 13.80
N TYR A 286 12.51 -16.65 13.06
CA TYR A 286 12.32 -18.08 13.32
C TYR A 286 13.32 -18.92 12.52
N ASN A 287 13.96 -19.87 13.20
CA ASN A 287 15.00 -20.73 12.63
C ASN A 287 14.47 -22.12 12.22
N THR A 288 13.27 -22.49 12.65
CA THR A 288 12.67 -23.79 12.36
C THR A 288 11.56 -23.68 11.33
N VAL A 289 11.34 -24.75 10.54
CA VAL A 289 10.24 -24.76 9.56
C VAL A 289 8.88 -24.75 10.28
N LEU A 290 8.77 -25.41 11.43
CA LEU A 290 7.54 -25.43 12.24
C LEU A 290 7.10 -24.03 12.64
N GLU A 291 7.99 -23.23 13.23
CA GLU A 291 7.66 -21.88 13.71
C GLU A 291 7.34 -20.93 12.55
N LYS A 292 8.04 -21.05 11.41
CA LYS A 292 7.72 -20.28 10.19
C LYS A 292 6.32 -20.62 9.65
N VAL A 293 5.94 -21.90 9.61
CA VAL A 293 4.60 -22.33 9.16
C VAL A 293 3.52 -21.93 10.17
N LEU A 294 3.80 -22.00 11.47
CA LEU A 294 2.88 -21.53 12.52
C LEU A 294 2.69 -20.01 12.47
N CYS A 295 3.72 -19.25 12.11
CA CYS A 295 3.61 -17.81 11.86
C CYS A 295 2.61 -17.52 10.71
N LEU A 296 2.68 -18.28 9.61
CA LEU A 296 1.69 -18.20 8.52
C LEU A 296 0.28 -18.57 9.02
N LYS A 297 0.15 -19.63 9.82
CA LYS A 297 -1.14 -20.05 10.41
C LYS A 297 -1.72 -19.00 11.36
N GLN A 298 -0.88 -18.35 12.17
CA GLN A 298 -1.31 -17.26 13.06
C GLN A 298 -1.74 -16.02 12.27
N ALA A 299 -1.04 -15.69 11.18
CA ALA A 299 -1.46 -14.62 10.28
C ALA A 299 -2.82 -14.93 9.63
N LEU A 300 -3.04 -16.18 9.18
CA LEU A 300 -4.32 -16.64 8.66
C LEU A 300 -5.44 -16.56 9.71
N ASN A 301 -5.16 -17.02 10.93
CA ASN A 301 -6.13 -16.95 12.03
C ASN A 301 -6.44 -15.52 12.46
N ALA A 302 -5.48 -14.59 12.34
CA ALA A 302 -5.73 -13.18 12.58
C ALA A 302 -6.66 -12.56 11.53
N ILE A 303 -6.63 -13.07 10.29
CA ILE A 303 -7.58 -12.71 9.22
C ILE A 303 -8.97 -13.33 9.50
N ASN A 304 -9.02 -14.58 9.98
CA ASN A 304 -10.27 -15.31 10.22
C ASN A 304 -10.99 -14.92 11.52
N LYS A 305 -10.31 -14.35 12.53
CA LYS A 305 -10.94 -13.91 13.79
C LYS A 305 -11.76 -12.64 13.60
N MET A 306 -12.97 -12.81 13.06
CA MET A 306 -14.08 -11.86 13.20
C MET A 306 -14.50 -11.72 14.68
N ASP A 307 -14.98 -10.53 15.04
CA ASP A 307 -15.47 -10.16 16.37
C ASP A 307 -16.50 -11.15 16.95
N LYS A 308 -16.65 -11.13 18.27
CA LYS A 308 -17.52 -11.97 19.14
C LYS A 308 -19.03 -11.92 18.78
N GLY A 309 -19.39 -12.32 17.57
CA GLY A 309 -20.76 -12.37 17.07
C GLY A 309 -20.96 -13.46 16.03
N ASN A 310 -21.02 -14.72 16.49
CA ASN A 310 -21.64 -15.93 15.91
C ASN A 310 -21.71 -16.23 14.39
N ASN A 311 -21.09 -15.48 13.48
CA ASN A 311 -21.01 -15.86 12.07
C ASN A 311 -19.54 -16.07 11.68
N VAL A 312 -19.10 -17.33 11.72
CA VAL A 312 -17.82 -17.74 11.08
C VAL A 312 -18.02 -17.62 9.58
N VAL A 313 -17.61 -16.49 9.00
CA VAL A 313 -17.55 -16.32 7.55
C VAL A 313 -16.39 -17.17 7.04
N LEU A 314 -16.70 -18.25 6.33
CA LEU A 314 -15.72 -19.09 5.64
C LEU A 314 -15.17 -18.29 4.45
N LEU A 315 -13.93 -17.82 4.57
CA LEU A 315 -13.20 -17.16 3.47
C LEU A 315 -12.83 -18.21 2.41
N THR A 316 -13.19 -17.95 1.15
CA THR A 316 -12.77 -18.77 0.01
C THR A 316 -11.32 -18.47 -0.36
N ALA A 317 -10.65 -19.39 -1.06
CA ALA A 317 -9.25 -19.20 -1.49
C ALA A 317 -9.06 -17.93 -2.35
N ASP A 318 -10.06 -17.59 -3.17
CA ASP A 318 -10.07 -16.39 -4.01
C ASP A 318 -10.11 -15.09 -3.20
N GLU A 319 -10.72 -15.12 -2.00
CA GLU A 319 -10.75 -13.96 -1.09
C GLU A 319 -9.46 -13.86 -0.26
N LEU A 320 -8.78 -14.99 -0.05
CA LEU A 320 -7.58 -15.09 0.76
C LEU A 320 -6.32 -14.66 0.00
N LEU A 321 -6.22 -15.06 -1.28
CA LEU A 321 -5.02 -14.85 -2.10
C LEU A 321 -4.64 -13.36 -2.26
N PRO A 322 -5.58 -12.43 -2.56
CA PRO A 322 -5.25 -10.99 -2.65
C PRO A 322 -4.75 -10.41 -1.33
N VAL A 323 -5.28 -10.90 -0.19
CA VAL A 323 -4.84 -10.47 1.14
C VAL A 323 -3.40 -10.92 1.41
N PHE A 324 -3.05 -12.17 1.07
CA PHE A 324 -1.67 -12.64 1.21
C PHE A 324 -0.71 -11.92 0.26
N VAL A 325 -1.13 -11.62 -0.97
CA VAL A 325 -0.32 -10.81 -1.90
C VAL A 325 0.01 -9.45 -1.29
N PHE A 326 -1.01 -8.76 -0.75
CA PHE A 326 -0.78 -7.49 -0.06
C PHE A 326 0.18 -7.62 1.12
N LEU A 327 0.02 -8.66 1.93
CA LEU A 327 0.85 -8.92 3.11
C LEU A 327 2.31 -9.18 2.74
N VAL A 328 2.59 -9.98 1.70
CA VAL A 328 3.94 -10.27 1.22
C VAL A 328 4.61 -9.02 0.65
N ILE A 329 3.88 -8.19 -0.11
CA ILE A 329 4.41 -6.94 -0.65
C ILE A 329 4.76 -5.95 0.48
N LYS A 330 3.88 -5.83 1.48
CA LYS A 330 4.05 -4.85 2.57
C LYS A 330 4.93 -5.34 3.72
N SER A 331 5.27 -6.63 3.80
CA SER A 331 6.14 -7.17 4.86
C SER A 331 7.58 -6.65 4.77
N GLY A 332 8.03 -6.29 3.56
CA GLY A 332 9.37 -5.74 3.32
C GLY A 332 10.51 -6.73 3.54
N LEU A 333 10.24 -8.03 3.49
CA LEU A 333 11.26 -9.07 3.71
C LEU A 333 12.02 -9.37 2.40
N PRO A 334 13.37 -9.47 2.43
CA PRO A 334 14.17 -9.61 1.22
C PRO A 334 14.31 -11.05 0.71
N ASN A 335 14.14 -12.08 1.53
CA ASN A 335 14.52 -13.45 1.16
C ASN A 335 13.31 -14.40 1.08
N TRP A 336 12.19 -13.94 0.53
CA TRP A 336 10.94 -14.70 0.47
C TRP A 336 11.08 -16.02 -0.29
N TYR A 337 11.84 -16.05 -1.40
CA TYR A 337 12.05 -17.26 -2.20
C TYR A 337 12.98 -18.26 -1.48
N SER A 338 14.05 -17.77 -0.84
CA SER A 338 14.90 -18.60 0.03
C SER A 338 14.12 -19.17 1.22
N GLN A 339 13.27 -18.37 1.86
CA GLN A 339 12.41 -18.83 2.97
C GLN A 339 11.37 -19.85 2.51
N LEU A 340 10.73 -19.63 1.35
CA LEU A 340 9.80 -20.59 0.73
C LEU A 340 10.50 -21.92 0.43
N THR A 341 11.67 -21.86 -0.21
CA THR A 341 12.47 -23.04 -0.56
C THR A 341 12.88 -23.82 0.69
N TYR A 342 13.26 -23.11 1.76
CA TYR A 342 13.54 -23.73 3.06
C TYR A 342 12.31 -24.44 3.65
N MET A 343 11.14 -23.79 3.65
CA MET A 343 9.90 -24.39 4.16
C MET A 343 9.39 -25.56 3.31
N ARG A 344 9.61 -25.54 1.99
CA ARG A 344 9.14 -26.57 1.06
C ARG A 344 10.03 -27.82 1.11
N GLU A 345 11.35 -27.64 1.01
CA GLU A 345 12.29 -28.75 0.79
C GLU A 345 12.75 -29.43 2.09
N PHE A 346 12.74 -28.74 3.24
CA PHE A 346 13.29 -29.25 4.50
C PHE A 346 12.26 -29.83 5.47
N ARG A 347 11.05 -30.19 5.00
CA ARG A 347 10.07 -30.93 5.80
C ARG A 347 10.24 -32.43 5.69
N PHE A 348 10.73 -33.06 6.76
CA PHE A 348 11.04 -34.50 6.75
C PHE A 348 9.99 -35.35 7.48
N SER A 349 9.32 -34.81 8.51
CA SER A 349 8.29 -35.49 9.30
C SER A 349 7.01 -35.76 8.52
N GLY A 350 6.68 -34.93 7.52
CA GLY A 350 5.46 -34.99 6.70
C GLY A 350 5.58 -35.75 5.38
N VAL A 351 6.71 -36.42 5.11
CA VAL A 351 6.89 -37.17 3.85
C VAL A 351 6.14 -38.49 3.91
N GLY A 352 4.83 -38.43 3.67
CA GLY A 352 4.02 -39.60 3.40
C GLY A 352 2.54 -39.49 3.78
N ARG A 353 1.72 -39.19 2.76
CA ARG A 353 0.28 -39.48 2.59
C ARG A 353 -0.73 -38.34 2.85
N GLY A 354 -1.21 -37.76 1.74
CA GLY A 354 -2.65 -37.56 1.48
C GLY A 354 -3.33 -36.33 2.07
N ASP A 355 -3.56 -35.32 1.21
CA ASP A 355 -4.77 -34.48 1.11
C ASP A 355 -5.32 -33.69 2.31
N GLY A 356 -4.65 -33.60 3.47
CA GLY A 356 -5.22 -32.91 4.64
C GLY A 356 -4.36 -31.89 5.38
N ASP A 357 -3.06 -31.78 5.10
CA ASP A 357 -2.19 -30.96 5.93
C ASP A 357 -2.38 -29.46 5.68
N GLU A 358 -3.01 -28.77 6.64
CA GLU A 358 -3.12 -27.30 6.69
C GLU A 358 -1.76 -26.61 6.44
N CYS A 359 -0.68 -27.23 6.93
CA CYS A 359 0.69 -26.77 6.74
C CYS A 359 1.17 -26.84 5.27
N ALA A 360 0.69 -27.81 4.48
CA ALA A 360 0.99 -27.88 3.04
C ALA A 360 0.13 -26.90 2.25
N PHE A 361 -1.14 -26.73 2.64
CA PHE A 361 -2.00 -25.70 2.09
C PHE A 361 -1.41 -24.28 2.27
N LEU A 362 -0.87 -23.96 3.44
CA LEU A 362 -0.25 -22.65 3.70
C LEU A 362 1.00 -22.41 2.84
N ILE A 363 1.85 -23.43 2.64
CA ILE A 363 3.05 -23.30 1.79
C ILE A 363 2.67 -23.14 0.33
N THR A 364 1.73 -23.96 -0.18
CA THR A 364 1.24 -23.85 -1.56
C THR A 364 0.53 -22.53 -1.82
N THR A 365 -0.19 -22.00 -0.83
CA THR A 365 -0.79 -20.65 -0.90
C THR A 365 0.30 -19.58 -0.99
N LEU A 366 1.36 -19.67 -0.18
CA LEU A 366 2.49 -18.74 -0.25
C LEU A 366 3.24 -18.84 -1.58
N GLU A 367 3.41 -20.04 -2.12
CA GLU A 367 4.00 -20.30 -3.43
C GLU A 367 3.16 -19.66 -4.55
N ALA A 368 1.85 -19.88 -4.56
CA ALA A 368 0.92 -19.27 -5.50
C ALA A 368 0.95 -17.73 -5.42
N VAL A 369 1.06 -17.17 -4.22
CA VAL A 369 1.19 -15.72 -3.99
C VAL A 369 2.50 -15.19 -4.57
N ILE A 370 3.63 -15.85 -4.32
CA ILE A 370 4.94 -15.46 -4.85
C ILE A 370 4.94 -15.57 -6.38
N GLU A 371 4.40 -16.65 -6.94
CA GLU A 371 4.27 -16.84 -8.38
C GLU A 371 3.33 -15.79 -9.01
N HIS A 372 2.24 -15.42 -8.33
CA HIS A 372 1.33 -14.37 -8.79
C HIS A 372 2.03 -13.00 -8.83
N ILE A 373 2.82 -12.65 -7.80
CA ILE A 373 3.66 -11.44 -7.79
C ILE A 373 4.72 -11.51 -8.92
N GLN A 374 5.30 -12.69 -9.17
CA GLN A 374 6.26 -12.91 -10.24
C GLN A 374 5.64 -12.90 -11.64
N SER A 375 4.36 -13.24 -11.80
CA SER A 375 3.66 -13.17 -13.10
C SER A 375 3.46 -11.72 -13.57
N GLY A 376 3.49 -10.75 -12.65
CA GLY A 376 3.28 -9.34 -12.96
C GLY A 376 1.84 -8.98 -13.33
N ALA A 377 0.87 -9.88 -13.12
CA ALA A 377 -0.54 -9.66 -13.44
C ALA A 377 -1.18 -8.49 -12.66
N LEU A 378 -0.62 -8.11 -11.51
CA LEU A 378 -1.04 -6.99 -10.69
C LEU A 378 -0.38 -5.66 -11.07
N ALA A 379 0.66 -5.71 -11.90
CA ALA A 379 1.18 -4.53 -12.53
C ALA A 379 0.25 -4.20 -13.70
N GLY A 380 -0.72 -3.32 -13.45
CA GLY A 380 -1.21 -2.45 -14.52
C GLY A 380 0.00 -1.81 -15.23
N PRO A 381 -0.18 -1.35 -16.49
CA PRO A 381 0.91 -0.72 -17.23
C PRO A 381 1.62 0.28 -16.32
N PRO A 382 2.96 0.24 -16.26
CA PRO A 382 3.70 0.91 -15.21
C PRO A 382 3.71 2.41 -15.50
N ASP A 383 2.61 3.11 -15.21
CA ASP A 383 2.49 4.58 -15.16
C ASP A 383 1.04 4.96 -14.72
N PRO A 384 0.84 5.72 -13.62
CA PRO A 384 -0.44 6.41 -13.33
C PRO A 384 -0.74 7.59 -14.26
N GLU A 385 0.05 7.80 -15.33
CA GLU A 385 -0.10 8.91 -16.27
C GLU A 385 -0.22 8.49 -17.74
N ALA A 386 -0.35 7.19 -18.05
CA ALA A 386 -0.61 6.75 -19.43
C ALA A 386 -2.05 7.04 -19.93
N TYR A 387 -2.96 7.52 -19.08
CA TYR A 387 -4.37 7.72 -19.40
C TYR A 387 -4.74 9.06 -20.06
N TYR A 388 -3.76 9.87 -20.51
CA TYR A 388 -4.07 11.16 -21.15
C TYR A 388 -3.82 11.24 -22.66
N TYR A 389 -3.52 10.13 -23.34
CA TYR A 389 -3.47 10.11 -24.81
C TYR A 389 -4.03 8.80 -25.38
N GLU A 390 -5.29 8.47 -25.09
CA GLU A 390 -6.10 7.67 -26.00
C GLU A 390 -7.44 8.36 -26.20
N SER A 391 -7.56 9.01 -27.35
CA SER A 391 -8.83 9.54 -27.86
C SER A 391 -9.66 8.37 -28.38
N GLU A 392 -10.85 8.19 -27.82
CA GLU A 392 -12.03 7.52 -28.39
C GLU A 392 -11.78 6.27 -29.25
N LEU A 393 -11.80 5.08 -28.64
CA LEU A 393 -12.16 3.84 -29.34
C LEU A 393 -13.12 3.01 -28.47
N THR A 394 -14.30 2.74 -29.04
CA THR A 394 -15.46 2.05 -28.46
C THR A 394 -15.20 0.56 -28.17
N GLU A 395 -15.80 0.06 -27.09
CA GLU A 395 -15.64 -1.28 -26.48
C GLU A 395 -16.01 -2.51 -27.35
N GLU A 396 -16.38 -2.35 -28.62
CA GLU A 396 -16.95 -3.46 -29.41
C GLU A 396 -15.92 -4.36 -30.13
N VAL A 397 -14.60 -4.13 -30.00
CA VAL A 397 -13.58 -4.88 -30.78
C VAL A 397 -12.74 -5.87 -29.94
N LEU A 398 -12.88 -5.89 -28.61
CA LEU A 398 -12.05 -6.72 -27.73
C LEU A 398 -12.50 -8.17 -27.53
N GLU A 399 -13.65 -8.58 -28.09
CA GLU A 399 -14.15 -9.96 -27.90
C GLU A 399 -13.62 -10.99 -28.93
N ALA A 400 -12.75 -10.60 -29.87
CA ALA A 400 -12.39 -11.47 -31.01
C ALA A 400 -11.05 -12.22 -30.94
N ARG A 401 -10.26 -12.19 -29.85
CA ARG A 401 -9.01 -12.98 -29.77
C ARG A 401 -8.80 -13.64 -28.41
N GLY A 402 -9.39 -14.83 -28.30
CA GLY A 402 -9.20 -15.73 -27.17
C GLY A 402 -7.78 -16.30 -27.03
N ARG A 403 -7.40 -16.48 -25.76
CA ARG A 403 -6.63 -17.59 -25.17
C ARG A 403 -5.55 -18.25 -26.04
N LYS A 404 -4.29 -17.99 -25.70
CA LYS A 404 -3.27 -19.06 -25.59
C LYS A 404 -2.44 -18.86 -24.33
N SER A 405 -2.65 -19.77 -23.40
CA SER A 405 -1.90 -20.03 -22.17
C SER A 405 -0.61 -20.81 -22.46
N SER A 406 0.38 -20.61 -21.59
CA SER A 406 1.48 -21.52 -21.25
C SER A 406 2.53 -21.79 -22.33
N LEU A 407 3.79 -21.46 -22.03
CA LEU A 407 4.93 -22.38 -22.05
C LEU A 407 6.19 -21.64 -21.58
N THR A 408 6.70 -22.06 -20.43
CA THR A 408 8.11 -21.97 -20.05
C THR A 408 8.93 -22.85 -20.99
N GLU A 409 9.96 -22.32 -21.64
CA GLU A 409 11.04 -23.14 -22.20
C GLU A 409 12.37 -22.37 -22.14
N SER A 410 13.19 -22.80 -21.18
CA SER A 410 14.65 -22.99 -21.27
C SER A 410 15.34 -22.50 -22.56
N ILE A 411 16.20 -21.48 -22.43
CA ILE A 411 17.29 -21.27 -23.39
C ILE A 411 18.45 -22.17 -22.98
N SER A 412 18.47 -23.37 -23.55
CA SER A 412 19.69 -24.16 -23.69
C SER A 412 20.55 -23.54 -24.79
N THR A 413 21.85 -23.44 -24.50
CA THR A 413 22.90 -23.22 -25.48
C THR A 413 22.88 -24.32 -26.55
N SER A 414 22.50 -23.97 -27.78
CA SER A 414 22.87 -24.73 -28.97
C SER A 414 23.03 -23.78 -30.15
N THR A 415 24.25 -23.74 -30.65
CA THR A 415 24.62 -23.32 -32.00
C THR A 415 23.72 -24.04 -33.00
N ASP A 416 22.83 -23.32 -33.66
CA ASP A 416 22.40 -23.64 -35.02
C ASP A 416 21.78 -22.41 -35.70
N THR A 417 22.45 -22.01 -36.77
CA THR A 417 22.07 -21.00 -37.74
C THR A 417 20.89 -21.49 -38.58
N ASN A 418 19.74 -20.81 -38.51
CA ASN A 418 18.78 -20.71 -39.61
C ASN A 418 17.90 -19.46 -39.45
N GLY A 419 17.70 -18.76 -40.57
CA GLY A 419 17.20 -17.39 -40.69
C GLY A 419 16.08 -16.98 -39.74
N ARG A 420 16.41 -16.19 -38.73
CA ARG A 420 15.47 -15.19 -38.20
C ARG A 420 15.64 -13.97 -39.08
N ASP A 421 14.57 -13.54 -39.73
CA ASP A 421 14.55 -12.30 -40.50
C ASP A 421 15.15 -11.18 -39.63
N GLU A 422 16.27 -10.59 -40.08
CA GLU A 422 16.96 -9.49 -39.41
C GLU A 422 16.05 -8.24 -39.48
N THR A 423 14.93 -8.23 -38.74
CA THR A 423 13.94 -7.15 -38.77
C THR A 423 14.32 -6.03 -37.80
N LEU A 424 13.77 -4.83 -38.01
CA LEU A 424 13.91 -3.71 -37.09
C LEU A 424 13.42 -4.06 -35.67
N GLU A 425 12.32 -4.80 -35.58
CA GLU A 425 11.76 -5.28 -34.31
C GLU A 425 12.74 -6.19 -33.56
N TYR A 426 13.44 -7.08 -34.28
CA TYR A 426 14.48 -7.91 -33.70
C TYR A 426 15.64 -7.08 -33.14
N ILE A 427 16.06 -6.02 -33.83
CA ILE A 427 17.06 -5.08 -33.28
C ILE A 427 16.54 -4.39 -32.02
N PHE A 428 15.27 -3.98 -31.98
CA PHE A 428 14.69 -3.36 -30.78
C PHE A 428 14.65 -4.33 -29.60
N ASP A 429 14.37 -5.61 -29.82
CA ASP A 429 14.40 -6.63 -28.78
C ASP A 429 15.82 -6.92 -28.31
N LEU A 430 16.81 -6.93 -29.21
CA LEU A 430 18.23 -7.02 -28.82
C LEU A 430 18.67 -5.81 -27.98
N ILE A 431 18.17 -4.60 -28.28
CA ILE A 431 18.45 -3.39 -27.48
C ILE A 431 17.85 -3.52 -26.08
N LYS A 432 16.61 -4.01 -25.97
CA LYS A 432 15.96 -4.30 -24.67
C LYS A 432 16.80 -5.31 -23.85
N ALA A 433 17.28 -6.36 -24.51
CA ALA A 433 18.11 -7.42 -23.93
C ALA A 433 19.58 -7.02 -23.68
N ASN A 434 20.02 -5.85 -24.13
CA ASN A 434 21.37 -5.30 -23.94
C ASN A 434 22.50 -6.04 -24.70
N HIS A 435 22.22 -6.60 -25.87
CA HIS A 435 23.23 -7.33 -26.68
C HIS A 435 24.00 -6.42 -27.65
N CYS A 436 24.90 -5.58 -27.12
CA CYS A 436 25.62 -4.55 -27.88
C CYS A 436 26.44 -5.11 -29.07
N GLU A 437 27.21 -6.19 -28.87
CA GLU A 437 28.08 -6.76 -29.91
C GLU A 437 27.29 -7.32 -31.10
N GLN A 438 26.15 -7.97 -30.82
CA GLN A 438 25.29 -8.53 -31.87
C GLN A 438 24.60 -7.42 -32.68
N ILE A 439 24.17 -6.35 -32.02
CA ILE A 439 23.58 -5.17 -32.69
C ILE A 439 24.62 -4.51 -33.59
N GLN A 440 25.84 -4.28 -33.08
CA GLN A 440 26.92 -3.69 -33.84
C GLN A 440 27.30 -4.54 -35.07
N ALA A 441 27.37 -5.86 -34.91
CA ALA A 441 27.67 -6.79 -36.00
C ALA A 441 26.59 -6.76 -37.11
N ILE A 442 25.31 -6.78 -36.74
CA ILE A 442 24.18 -6.72 -37.68
C ILE A 442 24.18 -5.37 -38.41
N LEU A 443 24.28 -4.25 -37.67
CA LEU A 443 24.23 -2.92 -38.25
C LEU A 443 25.46 -2.62 -39.14
N LEU A 444 26.67 -3.06 -38.78
CA LEU A 444 27.87 -2.91 -39.62
C LEU A 444 27.83 -3.79 -40.87
N LYS A 445 27.34 -5.02 -40.75
CA LYS A 445 27.11 -5.92 -41.90
C LYS A 445 26.16 -5.25 -42.90
N ASN A 446 25.07 -4.69 -42.39
CA ASN A 446 24.04 -4.03 -43.19
C ASN A 446 24.54 -2.72 -43.82
N GLN A 447 25.37 -1.94 -43.11
CA GLN A 447 25.99 -0.73 -43.65
C GLN A 447 27.01 -1.03 -44.77
N LYS A 448 27.76 -2.12 -44.66
CA LYS A 448 28.70 -2.58 -45.72
C LYS A 448 27.97 -3.09 -46.96
N HIS A 449 26.86 -3.82 -46.79
CA HIS A 449 26.04 -4.26 -47.92
C HIS A 449 25.48 -3.08 -48.72
N ILE A 450 25.00 -2.02 -48.05
CA ILE A 450 24.46 -0.83 -48.73
C ILE A 450 25.56 -0.05 -49.48
N ARG A 451 26.73 0.19 -48.85
CA ARG A 451 27.86 0.86 -49.53
C ARG A 451 28.35 0.09 -50.75
N ASN A 452 28.36 -1.24 -50.70
CA ASN A 452 28.75 -2.06 -51.85
C ASN A 452 27.74 -1.98 -52.99
N VAL A 453 26.43 -1.93 -52.69
CA VAL A 453 25.36 -1.76 -53.70
C VAL A 453 25.43 -0.38 -54.36
N GLU A 454 25.66 0.69 -53.60
CA GLU A 454 25.82 2.06 -54.14
C GLU A 454 27.09 2.21 -55.02
N VAL A 455 28.18 1.50 -54.70
CA VAL A 455 29.40 1.47 -55.52
C VAL A 455 29.19 0.67 -56.80
N ILE A 456 28.40 -0.41 -56.75
CA ILE A 456 28.03 -1.20 -57.94
C ILE A 456 27.10 -0.39 -58.85
N GLU A 457 26.08 0.31 -58.32
CA GLU A 457 25.22 1.18 -59.15
C GLU A 457 26.00 2.31 -59.82
N ASN A 458 26.95 2.95 -59.11
CA ASN A 458 27.80 4.01 -59.69
C ASN A 458 28.82 3.47 -60.71
N ASN A 459 29.25 2.22 -60.60
CA ASN A 459 30.10 1.56 -61.59
C ASN A 459 29.30 1.07 -62.80
N VAL A 460 28.08 0.56 -62.61
CA VAL A 460 27.17 0.11 -63.67
C VAL A 460 26.70 1.28 -64.53
N LEU A 461 26.45 2.46 -63.95
CA LEU A 461 26.16 3.69 -64.71
C LEU A 461 27.37 4.20 -65.53
N LYS A 462 28.60 3.79 -65.21
CA LYS A 462 29.81 4.10 -65.99
C LYS A 462 30.10 3.08 -67.10
N THR A 463 29.65 1.83 -66.96
CA THR A 463 29.92 0.74 -67.91
C THR A 463 28.78 0.46 -68.89
N LEU A 464 27.65 1.16 -68.80
CA LEU A 464 26.53 1.08 -69.75
C LEU A 464 26.71 1.94 -71.01
N GLY A 465 27.95 2.27 -71.36
CA GLY A 465 28.34 2.57 -72.73
C GLY A 465 29.15 1.40 -73.26
N GLU A 466 28.59 0.68 -74.23
CA GLU A 466 29.21 -0.37 -75.06
C GLU A 466 28.96 -1.85 -74.68
N ASN A 467 28.04 -2.40 -75.47
CA ASN A 467 28.05 -3.74 -76.08
C ASN A 467 27.40 -4.94 -75.39
N LEU A 468 26.53 -5.55 -76.20
CA LEU A 468 25.72 -6.75 -76.03
C LEU A 468 26.56 -8.03 -76.10
N SER A 469 26.14 -9.07 -75.36
CA SER A 469 25.88 -10.39 -75.93
C SER A 469 25.18 -11.27 -74.89
N ASP A 470 24.10 -11.91 -75.34
CA ASP A 470 23.30 -12.92 -74.65
C ASP A 470 24.15 -14.13 -74.21
N ASP A 471 23.95 -14.57 -72.97
CA ASP A 471 23.59 -15.95 -72.60
C ASP A 471 23.65 -16.14 -71.06
N ASP A 472 22.74 -17.00 -70.57
CA ASP A 472 22.60 -17.59 -69.22
C ASP A 472 21.78 -16.85 -68.12
N ASP A 473 20.50 -17.24 -68.10
CA ASP A 473 19.65 -17.73 -66.99
C ASP A 473 19.59 -17.05 -65.60
N SER A 474 18.33 -16.80 -65.22
CA SER A 474 17.77 -16.49 -63.89
C SER A 474 18.13 -15.15 -63.26
N ASP A 475 17.24 -14.14 -63.47
CA ASP A 475 16.83 -13.09 -62.49
C ASP A 475 16.21 -11.83 -63.13
N THR A 476 15.83 -11.87 -64.41
CA THR A 476 15.39 -10.68 -65.16
C THR A 476 13.86 -10.53 -65.30
N GLU A 477 13.05 -10.91 -64.30
CA GLU A 477 11.58 -10.74 -64.36
C GLU A 477 11.00 -9.62 -63.46
N ILE A 478 11.83 -8.81 -62.78
CA ILE A 478 11.32 -7.81 -61.82
C ILE A 478 11.06 -6.42 -62.46
N TYR A 479 11.70 -6.09 -63.57
CA TYR A 479 11.67 -4.71 -64.11
C TYR A 479 10.47 -4.40 -65.03
N HIS A 480 9.66 -5.38 -65.43
CA HIS A 480 8.61 -5.18 -66.44
C HIS A 480 7.22 -4.76 -65.94
N LYS A 481 7.06 -4.29 -64.69
CA LYS A 481 5.75 -3.83 -64.15
C LYS A 481 5.78 -2.49 -63.41
N LEU A 482 6.66 -1.56 -63.80
CA LEU A 482 6.51 -0.13 -63.53
C LEU A 482 5.98 0.55 -64.79
N CYS A 483 5.12 1.57 -64.65
CA CYS A 483 4.57 2.28 -65.81
C CYS A 483 5.68 2.98 -66.62
N HIS A 484 6.75 3.43 -65.97
CA HIS A 484 8.07 3.79 -66.52
C HIS A 484 9.04 4.05 -65.33
N PRO A 485 10.36 4.13 -65.55
CA PRO A 485 11.37 4.17 -64.48
C PRO A 485 11.33 5.38 -63.52
N LEU A 486 10.56 6.42 -63.84
CA LEU A 486 10.49 7.70 -63.10
C LEU A 486 9.05 8.06 -62.67
N CYS A 487 8.13 7.08 -62.64
CA CYS A 487 6.71 7.32 -62.39
C CYS A 487 6.38 7.48 -60.89
N ASN A 488 5.79 8.63 -60.50
CA ASN A 488 5.49 8.98 -59.11
C ASN A 488 3.99 8.85 -58.73
N CYS A 489 3.24 7.98 -59.42
CA CYS A 489 1.81 7.82 -59.15
C CYS A 489 1.52 6.98 -57.90
N LYS A 490 0.39 7.22 -57.20
CA LYS A 490 0.03 6.52 -55.94
C LYS A 490 0.11 4.98 -56.03
N LYS A 491 -0.23 4.37 -57.17
CA LYS A 491 -0.13 2.90 -57.36
C LYS A 491 1.31 2.41 -57.52
N CYS A 492 2.20 3.19 -58.13
CA CYS A 492 3.63 2.87 -58.25
C CYS A 492 4.39 3.19 -56.96
N CYS A 493 4.08 4.30 -56.28
CA CYS A 493 4.64 4.60 -54.96
C CYS A 493 4.26 3.53 -53.92
N CYS A 494 3.02 3.01 -53.94
CA CYS A 494 2.63 1.90 -53.07
C CYS A 494 3.24 0.52 -53.44
N LYS A 495 3.92 0.40 -54.58
CA LYS A 495 4.66 -0.80 -55.01
C LYS A 495 6.17 -0.64 -54.77
N ILE A 496 6.70 0.55 -55.01
CA ILE A 496 8.04 0.97 -54.57
C ILE A 496 8.13 0.82 -53.04
N SER A 497 7.13 1.28 -52.29
CA SER A 497 7.08 1.13 -50.82
C SER A 497 6.82 -0.29 -50.32
N ARG A 498 6.48 -1.25 -51.20
CA ARG A 498 6.28 -2.66 -50.82
C ARG A 498 7.44 -3.56 -51.20
N ASN A 499 8.22 -3.21 -52.22
CA ASN A 499 9.29 -4.07 -52.76
C ASN A 499 10.69 -3.42 -52.81
N LEU A 500 10.85 -2.12 -52.60
CA LEU A 500 12.12 -1.56 -52.14
C LEU A 500 12.03 -1.49 -50.61
N LEU A 501 12.86 -2.28 -49.93
CA LEU A 501 12.95 -2.45 -48.47
C LEU A 501 12.23 -3.66 -47.85
N LYS A 502 12.51 -4.86 -48.37
CA LYS A 502 12.84 -6.02 -47.51
C LYS A 502 14.27 -5.83 -46.94
N THR A 503 14.58 -4.63 -46.46
CA THR A 503 15.95 -4.23 -46.15
C THR A 503 16.29 -4.49 -44.72
N SER A 504 17.45 -5.12 -44.58
CA SER A 504 18.36 -4.98 -43.47
C SER A 504 18.19 -3.63 -42.72
N PRO A 505 17.80 -3.64 -41.44
CA PRO A 505 17.66 -2.45 -40.64
C PRO A 505 19.01 -1.74 -40.51
N THR A 506 18.97 -0.42 -40.65
CA THR A 506 20.12 0.47 -40.55
C THR A 506 20.02 1.34 -39.31
N VAL A 507 21.10 2.04 -38.94
CA VAL A 507 21.16 2.92 -37.76
C VAL A 507 20.09 4.04 -37.80
N ILE A 508 19.60 4.40 -38.99
CA ILE A 508 18.65 5.51 -39.24
C ILE A 508 17.22 5.00 -39.48
N SER A 509 17.04 3.67 -39.58
CA SER A 509 15.72 3.08 -39.84
C SER A 509 14.72 3.43 -38.73
N ARG A 510 13.46 3.63 -39.13
CA ARG A 510 12.37 4.09 -38.27
C ARG A 510 11.24 3.08 -38.24
N ASP A 511 10.57 2.95 -37.09
CA ASP A 511 9.36 2.14 -36.94
C ASP A 511 8.09 2.89 -37.38
N SER A 512 6.92 2.27 -37.16
CA SER A 512 5.61 2.88 -37.47
C SER A 512 5.31 4.16 -36.68
N HIS A 513 6.00 4.40 -35.57
CA HIS A 513 5.89 5.60 -34.74
C HIS A 513 7.00 6.63 -35.01
N GLY A 514 7.90 6.33 -35.96
CA GLY A 514 9.05 7.17 -36.28
C GLY A 514 10.27 6.98 -35.37
N LEU A 515 10.25 5.99 -34.47
CA LEU A 515 11.33 5.73 -33.53
C LEU A 515 12.53 5.07 -34.20
N THR A 516 13.72 5.57 -33.89
CA THR A 516 15.00 4.99 -34.31
C THR A 516 15.57 4.04 -33.24
N PRO A 517 16.54 3.17 -33.58
CA PRO A 517 17.28 2.38 -32.58
C PRO A 517 17.84 3.23 -31.43
N LEU A 518 18.24 4.47 -31.70
CA LEU A 518 18.74 5.41 -30.70
C LEU A 518 17.64 5.85 -29.72
N HIS A 519 16.41 6.08 -30.18
CA HIS A 519 15.27 6.38 -29.31
C HIS A 519 15.02 5.22 -28.34
N VAL A 520 14.96 3.99 -28.84
CA VAL A 520 14.72 2.79 -28.03
C VAL A 520 15.85 2.57 -27.00
N ALA A 521 17.10 2.76 -27.42
CA ALA A 521 18.25 2.68 -26.50
C ALA A 521 18.18 3.72 -25.38
N CYS A 522 17.71 4.94 -25.68
CA CYS A 522 17.53 6.02 -24.71
C CYS A 522 16.33 5.79 -23.78
N ILE A 523 15.22 5.22 -24.27
CA ILE A 523 14.06 4.83 -23.45
C ILE A 523 14.46 3.81 -22.38
N HIS A 524 15.31 2.84 -22.76
CA HIS A 524 15.77 1.77 -21.86
C HIS A 524 17.07 2.08 -21.11
N GLY A 525 17.69 3.24 -21.34
CA GLY A 525 18.87 3.69 -20.62
C GLY A 525 20.15 2.89 -20.90
N LYS A 526 20.25 2.26 -22.07
CA LYS A 526 21.40 1.40 -22.42
C LYS A 526 22.58 2.25 -22.91
N ALA A 527 23.33 2.83 -21.98
CA ALA A 527 24.44 3.76 -22.29
C ALA A 527 25.46 3.19 -23.31
N ASN A 528 25.89 1.94 -23.14
CA ASN A 528 26.85 1.30 -24.05
C ASN A 528 26.32 1.19 -25.49
N ILE A 529 25.02 0.93 -25.65
CA ILE A 529 24.37 0.85 -26.96
C ILE A 529 24.20 2.27 -27.54
N VAL A 530 23.86 3.26 -26.70
CA VAL A 530 23.78 4.66 -27.12
C VAL A 530 25.14 5.15 -27.65
N GLU A 531 26.23 4.87 -26.94
CA GLU A 531 27.59 5.18 -27.39
C GLU A 531 27.91 4.50 -28.73
N CYS A 532 27.68 3.18 -28.83
CA CYS A 532 27.90 2.43 -30.06
C CYS A 532 27.09 2.99 -31.25
N LEU A 533 25.82 3.33 -31.06
CA LEU A 533 24.98 3.89 -32.12
C LEU A 533 25.44 5.29 -32.55
N ILE A 534 25.92 6.13 -31.61
CA ILE A 534 26.49 7.45 -31.91
C ILE A 534 27.77 7.32 -32.73
N GLU A 535 28.67 6.40 -32.35
CA GLU A 535 29.90 6.10 -33.12
C GLU A 535 29.58 5.64 -34.55
N MET A 536 28.48 4.90 -34.72
CA MET A 536 27.96 4.47 -36.02
C MET A 536 27.23 5.58 -36.80
N SER A 537 27.42 6.85 -36.42
CA SER A 537 26.87 8.05 -37.08
C SER A 537 25.33 8.13 -37.03
N SER A 538 24.70 7.68 -35.94
CA SER A 538 23.27 7.91 -35.72
C SER A 538 22.95 9.39 -35.57
N ASP A 539 21.82 9.83 -36.13
CA ASP A 539 21.34 11.20 -35.96
C ASP A 539 20.83 11.39 -34.52
N VAL A 540 21.62 12.13 -33.74
CA VAL A 540 21.37 12.45 -32.33
C VAL A 540 20.10 13.29 -32.15
N ASN A 541 19.73 14.07 -33.17
CA ASN A 541 18.58 14.98 -33.15
C ASN A 541 17.41 14.45 -33.97
N ALA A 542 17.40 13.16 -34.31
CA ALA A 542 16.27 12.54 -34.99
C ALA A 542 14.98 12.77 -34.18
N THR A 543 13.88 13.06 -34.88
CA THR A 543 12.57 13.22 -34.27
C THR A 543 11.63 12.10 -34.67
N ASP A 544 10.79 11.69 -33.72
CA ASP A 544 9.64 10.82 -33.94
C ASP A 544 8.44 11.59 -34.52
N LEU A 545 7.28 10.94 -34.64
CA LEU A 545 6.04 11.58 -35.11
C LEU A 545 5.53 12.69 -34.16
N ASN A 546 5.98 12.69 -32.89
CA ASN A 546 5.62 13.68 -31.88
C ASN A 546 6.66 14.80 -31.72
N GLU A 547 7.62 14.88 -32.65
CA GLU A 547 8.78 15.78 -32.59
C GLU A 547 9.66 15.59 -31.34
N CYS A 548 9.55 14.45 -30.67
CA CYS A 548 10.39 14.07 -29.54
C CYS A 548 11.73 13.55 -30.05
N THR A 549 12.81 14.03 -29.43
CA THR A 549 14.19 13.58 -29.71
C THR A 549 14.63 12.50 -28.73
N PRO A 550 15.72 11.75 -28.98
CA PRO A 550 16.26 10.79 -28.02
C PRO A 550 16.58 11.43 -26.65
N LEU A 551 16.93 12.72 -26.64
CA LEU A 551 17.19 13.49 -25.43
C LEU A 551 15.92 13.70 -24.57
N HIS A 552 14.77 13.87 -25.21
CA HIS A 552 13.47 13.95 -24.52
C HIS A 552 13.17 12.65 -23.78
N TYR A 553 13.33 11.50 -24.44
CA TYR A 553 13.10 10.19 -23.82
C TYR A 553 14.10 9.87 -22.71
N ALA A 554 15.38 10.19 -22.89
CA ALA A 554 16.39 10.01 -21.85
C ALA A 554 16.07 10.88 -20.62
N SER A 555 15.60 12.11 -20.84
CA SER A 555 15.17 13.05 -19.79
C SER A 555 13.89 12.59 -19.09
N ALA A 556 12.90 12.09 -19.84
CA ALA A 556 11.63 11.61 -19.30
C ALA A 556 11.79 10.35 -18.43
N ARG A 557 12.68 9.43 -18.84
CA ARG A 557 12.93 8.16 -18.12
C ARG A 557 14.05 8.26 -17.06
N GLY A 558 14.77 9.38 -16.97
CA GLY A 558 15.75 9.64 -15.93
C GLY A 558 17.14 9.03 -16.16
N HIS A 559 17.47 8.69 -17.40
CA HIS A 559 18.71 7.98 -17.74
C HIS A 559 19.89 8.95 -17.92
N GLN A 560 20.48 9.37 -16.80
CA GLN A 560 21.56 10.37 -16.76
C GLN A 560 22.75 10.04 -17.68
N ASN A 561 23.22 8.80 -17.70
CA ASN A 561 24.41 8.42 -18.48
C ASN A 561 24.15 8.50 -19.99
N ALA A 562 23.00 8.01 -20.45
CA ALA A 562 22.59 8.14 -21.86
C ALA A 562 22.38 9.62 -22.24
N LEU A 563 21.77 10.40 -21.34
CA LEU A 563 21.58 11.84 -21.52
C LEU A 563 22.91 12.59 -21.65
N LEU A 564 23.90 12.29 -20.80
CA LEU A 564 25.24 12.89 -20.89
C LEU A 564 25.92 12.56 -22.21
N LEU A 565 25.85 11.30 -22.67
CA LEU A 565 26.42 10.89 -23.96
C LEU A 565 25.80 11.66 -25.13
N LEU A 566 24.47 11.81 -25.14
CA LEU A 566 23.76 12.60 -26.15
C LEU A 566 24.15 14.09 -26.12
N LEU A 567 24.32 14.68 -24.93
CA LEU A 567 24.74 16.07 -24.81
C LEU A 567 26.15 16.30 -25.36
N HIS A 568 27.09 15.42 -25.02
CA HIS A 568 28.47 15.50 -25.54
C HIS A 568 28.53 15.27 -27.05
N SER A 569 27.63 14.46 -27.62
CA SER A 569 27.53 14.25 -29.07
C SER A 569 26.75 15.34 -29.82
N GLY A 570 26.35 16.42 -29.14
CA GLY A 570 25.79 17.61 -29.77
C GLY A 570 24.27 17.66 -29.85
N ALA A 571 23.55 16.92 -29.00
CA ALA A 571 22.08 16.99 -28.92
C ALA A 571 21.58 18.43 -28.66
N ASN A 572 20.44 18.77 -29.29
CA ASN A 572 19.77 20.05 -29.13
C ASN A 572 18.98 20.08 -27.82
N ILE A 573 19.44 20.89 -26.87
CA ILE A 573 18.87 20.99 -25.52
C ILE A 573 17.53 21.74 -25.50
N ASN A 574 17.39 22.72 -26.41
CA ASN A 574 16.21 23.60 -26.47
C ASN A 574 15.20 23.15 -27.55
N GLN A 575 15.36 21.96 -28.12
CA GLN A 575 14.35 21.44 -29.05
C GLN A 575 13.07 21.18 -28.27
N ALA A 576 11.93 21.66 -28.78
CA ALA A 576 10.64 21.40 -28.18
C ALA A 576 9.89 20.35 -29.00
N ASN A 577 9.07 19.54 -28.34
CA ASN A 577 8.14 18.62 -28.99
C ASN A 577 6.83 19.33 -29.40
N ILE A 578 5.84 18.60 -29.94
CA ILE A 578 4.54 19.16 -30.35
C ILE A 578 3.84 19.94 -29.22
N ASP A 579 3.96 19.48 -27.98
CA ASP A 579 3.38 20.14 -26.79
C ASP A 579 4.23 21.32 -26.27
N LYS A 580 5.24 21.75 -27.03
CA LYS A 580 6.26 22.72 -26.65
C LYS A 580 7.03 22.35 -25.38
N ASN A 581 7.04 21.07 -24.99
CA ASN A 581 7.84 20.60 -23.89
C ASN A 581 9.29 20.45 -24.36
N MET A 582 10.21 21.11 -23.65
CA MET A 582 11.65 20.88 -23.79
C MET A 582 12.09 19.66 -22.96
N PRO A 583 13.27 19.07 -23.20
CA PRO A 583 13.81 17.99 -22.38
C PRO A 583 13.86 18.33 -20.88
N LEU A 584 14.12 19.60 -20.55
CA LEU A 584 14.07 20.10 -19.18
C LEU A 584 12.66 19.97 -18.55
N HIS A 585 11.60 20.26 -19.30
CA HIS A 585 10.22 20.07 -18.82
C HIS A 585 9.94 18.61 -18.51
N MET A 586 10.39 17.68 -19.36
CA MET A 586 10.16 16.25 -19.15
C MET A 586 10.96 15.72 -17.94
N ALA A 587 12.22 16.13 -17.78
CA ALA A 587 13.03 15.77 -16.63
C ALA A 587 12.42 16.29 -15.31
N VAL A 588 11.89 17.52 -15.32
CA VAL A 588 11.29 18.13 -14.13
C VAL A 588 9.91 17.56 -13.83
N ASN A 589 9.08 17.29 -14.85
CA ASN A 589 7.75 16.69 -14.66
C ASN A 589 7.85 15.31 -13.98
N ASN A 590 8.88 14.53 -14.33
CA ASN A 590 9.07 13.18 -13.82
C ASN A 590 10.02 13.11 -12.61
N GLY A 591 10.49 14.25 -12.08
CA GLY A 591 11.25 14.32 -10.83
C GLY A 591 12.73 13.90 -10.92
N HIS A 592 13.33 13.90 -12.11
CA HIS A 592 14.68 13.38 -12.32
C HIS A 592 15.77 14.41 -12.02
N LEU A 593 16.06 14.61 -10.72
CA LEU A 593 17.04 15.57 -10.21
C LEU A 593 18.41 15.51 -10.92
N ASN A 594 18.94 14.31 -11.12
CA ASN A 594 20.27 14.12 -11.71
C ASN A 594 20.31 14.49 -13.20
N CYS A 595 19.21 14.28 -13.93
CA CYS A 595 19.10 14.71 -15.33
C CYS A 595 19.00 16.24 -15.41
N VAL A 596 18.24 16.87 -14.51
CA VAL A 596 18.17 18.34 -14.42
C VAL A 596 19.55 18.94 -14.12
N LYS A 597 20.29 18.37 -13.15
CA LYS A 597 21.68 18.77 -12.86
C LYS A 597 22.58 18.61 -14.09
N ALA A 598 22.50 17.47 -14.79
CA ALA A 598 23.32 17.21 -15.96
C ALA A 598 23.03 18.20 -17.12
N LEU A 599 21.76 18.51 -17.37
CA LEU A 599 21.35 19.50 -18.37
C LEU A 599 21.89 20.90 -18.03
N ILE A 600 21.66 21.36 -16.79
CA ILE A 600 22.12 22.68 -16.34
C ILE A 600 23.65 22.77 -16.36
N TYR A 601 24.34 21.78 -15.79
CA TYR A 601 25.79 21.71 -15.77
C TYR A 601 26.39 21.77 -17.18
N PHE A 602 25.83 21.00 -18.13
CA PHE A 602 26.31 21.00 -19.50
C PHE A 602 26.08 22.35 -20.20
N ALA A 603 24.99 23.05 -19.89
CA ALA A 603 24.71 24.37 -20.47
C ALA A 603 25.68 25.46 -20.01
N GLU A 604 26.06 25.44 -18.73
CA GLU A 604 27.08 26.35 -18.20
C GLU A 604 28.43 26.16 -18.89
N HIS A 605 28.82 24.91 -19.15
CA HIS A 605 30.15 24.57 -19.69
C HIS A 605 30.24 24.69 -21.22
N SER A 606 29.15 24.44 -21.95
CA SER A 606 29.16 24.38 -23.43
C SER A 606 28.85 25.72 -24.12
N ARG A 607 28.71 26.84 -23.38
CA ARG A 607 28.25 28.16 -23.87
C ARG A 607 26.88 28.14 -24.60
N LYS A 608 26.14 27.03 -24.55
CA LYS A 608 24.76 26.94 -25.06
C LYS A 608 23.80 27.40 -23.95
N LYS A 609 23.05 28.46 -24.20
CA LYS A 609 22.09 29.00 -23.22
C LYS A 609 20.89 28.05 -23.10
N ILE A 610 20.70 27.42 -21.93
CA ILE A 610 19.43 26.78 -21.59
C ILE A 610 18.41 27.85 -21.21
N GLU A 611 17.22 27.74 -21.76
CA GLU A 611 16.08 28.57 -21.37
C GLU A 611 15.38 27.96 -20.16
N ILE A 612 15.71 28.44 -18.96
CA ILE A 612 15.15 27.90 -17.70
C ILE A 612 13.68 28.32 -17.52
N ASN A 613 13.34 29.52 -17.99
CA ASN A 613 11.97 30.05 -17.98
C ASN A 613 11.21 29.72 -19.28
N CYS A 614 11.52 28.59 -19.89
CA CYS A 614 10.77 28.09 -21.04
C CYS A 614 9.32 27.79 -20.66
N VAL A 615 8.41 27.86 -21.63
CA VAL A 615 6.97 27.61 -21.41
C VAL A 615 6.48 26.53 -22.36
N ASN A 616 5.70 25.59 -21.82
CA ASN A 616 5.01 24.59 -22.64
C ASN A 616 3.69 25.10 -23.23
N GLU A 617 2.93 24.26 -23.93
CA GLU A 617 1.62 24.64 -24.50
C GLU A 617 0.63 25.17 -23.45
N SER A 618 0.71 24.73 -22.21
CA SER A 618 -0.13 25.26 -21.12
C SER A 618 0.39 26.57 -20.50
N GLY A 619 1.52 27.09 -20.99
CA GLY A 619 2.23 28.24 -20.44
C GLY A 619 2.97 27.95 -19.13
N ASN A 620 3.08 26.68 -18.74
CA ASN A 620 3.77 26.30 -17.50
C ASN A 620 5.28 26.29 -17.73
N THR A 621 6.02 26.90 -16.82
CA THR A 621 7.49 26.79 -16.76
C THR A 621 7.92 25.51 -16.03
N PRO A 622 9.18 25.07 -16.16
CA PRO A 622 9.70 23.95 -15.36
C PRO A 622 9.50 24.17 -13.86
N LEU A 623 9.60 25.41 -13.38
CA LEU A 623 9.35 25.74 -11.97
C LEU A 623 7.89 25.53 -11.55
N HIS A 624 6.92 25.77 -12.44
CA HIS A 624 5.51 25.44 -12.18
C HIS A 624 5.32 23.93 -11.98
N LEU A 625 5.95 23.12 -12.83
CA LEU A 625 5.88 21.65 -12.74
C LEU A 625 6.57 21.13 -11.47
N ALA A 626 7.77 21.64 -11.14
CA ALA A 626 8.46 21.32 -9.90
C ALA A 626 7.62 21.69 -8.66
N SER A 627 6.94 22.84 -8.71
CA SER A 627 6.09 23.32 -7.61
C SER A 627 4.80 22.51 -7.47
N LYS A 628 4.20 22.10 -8.59
CA LYS A 628 3.00 21.23 -8.65
C LYS A 628 3.27 19.88 -7.98
N TRP A 629 4.39 19.25 -8.30
CA TRP A 629 4.76 17.91 -7.82
C TRP A 629 5.52 17.91 -6.49
N GLY A 630 6.00 19.07 -6.03
CA GLY A 630 6.66 19.20 -4.73
C GLY A 630 8.16 18.83 -4.74
N TYR A 631 8.83 18.90 -5.88
CA TYR A 631 10.24 18.52 -6.02
C TYR A 631 11.18 19.61 -5.47
N GLU A 632 11.45 19.56 -4.16
CA GLU A 632 12.25 20.56 -3.45
C GLU A 632 13.65 20.75 -4.05
N GLY A 633 14.40 19.65 -4.26
CA GLY A 633 15.76 19.72 -4.78
C GLY A 633 15.85 20.28 -6.21
N ILE A 634 14.83 20.00 -7.03
CA ILE A 634 14.74 20.51 -8.40
C ILE A 634 14.36 21.99 -8.38
N ALA A 635 13.38 22.38 -7.55
CA ALA A 635 12.97 23.77 -7.43
C ALA A 635 14.12 24.67 -6.93
N ARG A 636 14.91 24.21 -5.95
CA ARG A 636 16.12 24.93 -5.50
C ARG A 636 17.11 25.14 -6.64
N LEU A 637 17.45 24.07 -7.37
CA LEU A 637 18.38 24.16 -8.51
C LEU A 637 17.89 25.08 -9.61
N LEU A 638 16.60 25.01 -9.97
CA LEU A 638 16.04 25.89 -11.00
C LEU A 638 16.12 27.36 -10.58
N ILE A 639 15.80 27.68 -9.32
CA ILE A 639 15.86 29.05 -8.79
C ILE A 639 17.31 29.54 -8.71
N GLU A 640 18.24 28.72 -8.22
CA GLU A 640 19.68 29.04 -8.16
C GLU A 640 20.24 29.39 -9.55
N ASN A 641 19.69 28.79 -10.61
CA ASN A 641 20.10 29.02 -11.99
C ASN A 641 19.26 30.10 -12.71
N GLY A 642 18.38 30.83 -12.02
CA GLY A 642 17.65 31.98 -12.58
C GLY A 642 16.20 31.70 -13.03
N ALA A 643 15.55 30.67 -12.48
CA ALA A 643 14.10 30.50 -12.65
C ALA A 643 13.33 31.56 -11.85
N GLU A 644 12.40 32.26 -12.49
CA GLU A 644 11.58 33.28 -11.81
C GLU A 644 10.26 32.69 -11.30
N PRO A 645 9.97 32.79 -9.98
CA PRO A 645 8.69 32.34 -9.41
C PRO A 645 7.47 33.18 -9.82
N SER A 646 7.71 34.38 -10.37
CA SER A 646 6.69 35.37 -10.76
C SER A 646 6.05 35.09 -12.12
N PHE A 647 6.62 34.20 -12.94
CA PHE A 647 6.02 33.88 -14.24
C PHE A 647 4.61 33.32 -14.05
N GLN A 648 3.69 33.84 -14.86
CA GLN A 648 2.31 33.38 -14.90
C GLN A 648 2.11 32.50 -16.13
N ASN A 649 1.43 31.38 -15.94
CA ASN A 649 1.02 30.54 -17.05
C ASN A 649 -0.21 31.11 -17.79
N LYS A 650 -0.68 30.41 -18.84
CA LYS A 650 -1.89 30.82 -19.61
C LYS A 650 -3.16 30.92 -18.74
N HIS A 651 -3.14 30.38 -17.52
CA HIS A 651 -4.23 30.44 -16.54
C HIS A 651 -4.03 31.55 -15.48
N ASN A 652 -3.07 32.46 -15.68
CA ASN A 652 -2.68 33.52 -14.74
C ASN A 652 -2.23 33.02 -13.36
N LYS A 653 -1.76 31.76 -13.28
CA LYS A 653 -1.26 31.15 -12.04
C LYS A 653 0.25 31.17 -12.03
N THR A 654 0.81 31.48 -10.86
CA THR A 654 2.26 31.48 -10.61
C THR A 654 2.72 30.14 -10.04
N ALA A 655 4.03 29.92 -9.95
CA ALA A 655 4.60 28.75 -9.30
C ALA A 655 4.14 28.60 -7.82
N PHE A 656 3.88 29.72 -7.14
CA PHE A 656 3.32 29.74 -5.78
C PHE A 656 1.91 29.14 -5.70
N ASP A 657 1.08 29.32 -6.73
CA ASP A 657 -0.29 28.81 -6.74
C ASP A 657 -0.33 27.28 -6.93
N TYR A 658 0.69 26.71 -7.55
CA TYR A 658 0.85 25.26 -7.71
C TYR A 658 1.53 24.58 -6.51
N ALA A 659 2.18 25.35 -5.64
CA ALA A 659 2.91 24.88 -4.47
C ALA A 659 1.97 24.45 -3.33
N HIS A 660 1.63 23.15 -3.27
CA HIS A 660 0.80 22.58 -2.22
C HIS A 660 1.58 22.19 -0.94
N ASN A 661 2.91 22.08 -1.04
CA ASN A 661 3.78 21.64 0.05
C ASN A 661 4.38 22.84 0.81
N LEU A 662 4.31 22.83 2.14
CA LEU A 662 4.89 23.88 2.99
C LEU A 662 6.40 24.06 2.77
N LYS A 663 7.12 22.99 2.48
CA LYS A 663 8.57 23.05 2.22
C LYS A 663 8.90 23.76 0.91
N ILE A 664 8.12 23.51 -0.16
CA ILE A 664 8.37 24.19 -1.45
C ILE A 664 7.94 25.66 -1.39
N LEU A 665 6.87 25.97 -0.63
CA LEU A 665 6.53 27.35 -0.31
C LEU A 665 7.65 28.06 0.47
N GLN A 666 8.31 27.38 1.41
CA GLN A 666 9.48 27.93 2.11
C GLN A 666 10.65 28.18 1.17
N VAL A 667 10.94 27.28 0.22
CA VAL A 667 12.00 27.45 -0.79
C VAL A 667 11.70 28.64 -1.70
N LEU A 668 10.48 28.74 -2.21
CA LEU A 668 10.06 29.86 -3.04
C LEU A 668 10.10 31.19 -2.27
N LYS A 669 9.75 31.17 -0.96
CA LYS A 669 9.79 32.34 -0.05
C LYS A 669 11.21 32.77 0.30
N SER A 670 12.11 31.83 0.63
CA SER A 670 13.49 32.16 1.05
C SER A 670 14.29 32.86 -0.04
N CYS A 671 13.93 32.63 -1.30
CA CYS A 671 14.63 33.17 -2.45
C CYS A 671 13.98 34.44 -3.02
N THR A 672 12.84 34.90 -2.48
CA THR A 672 12.14 36.13 -2.90
C THR A 672 11.79 37.05 -1.72
N PRO A 673 12.75 37.50 -0.90
CA PRO A 673 12.46 38.35 0.26
C PRO A 673 11.82 39.70 -0.12
N ASN A 674 12.12 40.25 -1.30
CA ASN A 674 11.59 41.55 -1.75
C ASN A 674 10.34 41.47 -2.64
N LEU A 675 9.91 40.27 -3.04
CA LEU A 675 8.76 40.07 -3.93
C LEU A 675 7.53 39.53 -3.20
N TYR A 676 7.65 39.02 -1.99
CA TYR A 676 6.47 38.60 -1.21
C TYR A 676 5.63 39.80 -0.73
N GLU A 677 6.26 40.96 -0.52
CA GLU A 677 5.57 42.26 -0.38
C GLU A 677 5.08 42.81 -1.74
N TYR A 678 5.82 42.59 -2.84
CA TYR A 678 5.49 43.15 -4.16
C TYR A 678 4.39 42.38 -4.92
N ILE A 679 4.32 41.06 -4.82
CA ILE A 679 3.29 40.22 -5.48
C ILE A 679 1.92 40.41 -4.82
N HIS A 680 1.89 40.84 -3.55
CA HIS A 680 0.67 41.28 -2.87
C HIS A 680 0.33 42.76 -3.09
N ILE A 681 1.18 43.54 -3.77
CA ILE A 681 0.98 44.98 -4.01
C ILE A 681 0.78 45.35 -5.49
N THR A 682 1.24 44.58 -6.48
CA THR A 682 1.07 45.02 -7.88
C THR A 682 -0.19 44.48 -8.53
N ASN A 683 -1.33 45.12 -8.24
CA ASN A 683 -2.38 45.26 -9.25
C ASN A 683 -3.06 46.65 -9.29
N SER A 684 -2.52 47.67 -8.61
CA SER A 684 -3.07 49.04 -8.73
C SER A 684 -2.05 50.17 -8.96
N ASP A 685 -0.79 50.08 -8.54
CA ASP A 685 0.07 51.28 -8.49
C ASP A 685 1.26 51.24 -9.44
N VAL A 686 1.00 51.37 -10.74
CA VAL A 686 2.03 51.71 -11.76
C VAL A 686 1.93 53.18 -12.21
N LYS A 687 1.17 54.03 -11.51
CA LYS A 687 1.00 55.45 -11.92
C LYS A 687 1.33 56.53 -10.91
N THR A 688 1.87 56.23 -9.74
CA THR A 688 2.24 57.26 -8.76
C THR A 688 3.65 57.06 -8.19
N LEU A 689 4.63 57.59 -8.92
CA LEU A 689 5.75 58.43 -8.46
C LEU A 689 6.52 57.94 -7.20
N LYS A 690 7.76 57.46 -7.36
CA LYS A 690 9.02 58.23 -7.12
C LYS A 690 9.09 58.99 -5.79
N CYS A 691 9.98 58.57 -4.89
CA CYS A 691 11.11 59.33 -4.29
C CYS A 691 11.52 58.82 -2.89
N ASN A 692 12.81 58.48 -2.76
CA ASN A 692 13.76 58.71 -1.67
C ASN A 692 13.36 58.78 -0.17
N ASP A 693 14.19 58.05 0.59
CA ASP A 693 14.85 58.37 1.86
C ASP A 693 14.18 58.14 3.23
N ASN A 694 14.86 57.25 3.97
CA ASN A 694 15.25 57.32 5.38
C ASN A 694 14.25 57.15 6.54
N SER A 695 14.75 56.30 7.46
CA SER A 695 14.68 56.37 8.92
C SER A 695 13.65 55.52 9.65
N ALA A 696 14.20 54.83 10.66
CA ALA A 696 13.58 53.91 11.57
C ALA A 696 12.77 54.61 12.68
N GLY A 697 11.82 53.87 13.26
CA GLY A 697 11.60 53.90 14.71
C GLY A 697 10.17 54.18 15.19
N LYS A 698 9.69 53.24 16.02
CA LYS A 698 8.67 53.38 17.09
C LYS A 698 7.23 53.71 16.65
N LEU A 699 6.29 52.80 16.94
CA LEU A 699 5.50 52.82 18.19
C LEU A 699 4.36 51.79 18.17
N GLN A 700 4.17 51.16 19.31
CA GLN A 700 3.00 50.40 19.71
C GLN A 700 1.72 51.26 19.76
N LYS A 701 0.58 50.56 19.58
CA LYS A 701 -0.80 50.87 20.03
C LYS A 701 -1.54 52.04 19.35
N VAL A 702 -2.42 51.69 18.40
CA VAL A 702 -3.78 52.28 18.31
C VAL A 702 -4.74 51.20 17.84
N GLY A 703 -5.81 50.98 18.61
CA GLY A 703 -6.94 50.14 18.23
C GLY A 703 -7.74 50.75 17.08
N PHE A 704 -8.13 49.87 16.16
CA PHE A 704 -9.06 50.03 15.04
C PHE A 704 -9.88 51.31 14.93
N LYS A 705 -9.75 51.98 13.77
CA LYS A 705 -10.92 52.31 12.92
C LYS A 705 -10.61 51.94 11.46
N ASN A 706 -10.90 50.68 11.14
CA ASN A 706 -10.95 50.18 9.76
C ASN A 706 -12.04 50.91 8.98
N LYS A 707 -11.68 51.44 7.80
CA LYS A 707 -12.63 51.63 6.70
C LYS A 707 -12.20 51.01 5.37
N GLU A 708 -11.17 50.16 5.35
CA GLU A 708 -10.68 49.51 4.12
C GLU A 708 -10.52 47.97 4.21
N THR A 709 -11.34 47.28 5.01
CA THR A 709 -11.16 45.83 5.30
C THR A 709 -12.18 44.88 4.68
N HIS A 710 -12.81 45.21 3.55
CA HIS A 710 -13.81 44.30 2.95
C HIS A 710 -13.31 43.44 1.78
N VAL A 711 -12.26 43.85 1.05
CA VAL A 711 -11.81 43.10 -0.13
C VAL A 711 -10.68 42.11 0.19
N THR A 712 -9.75 42.46 1.08
CA THR A 712 -8.60 41.60 1.45
C THR A 712 -8.99 40.40 2.32
N LYS A 713 -9.91 40.58 3.28
CA LYS A 713 -10.48 39.48 4.07
C LYS A 713 -11.25 38.46 3.22
N ALA A 714 -11.90 38.90 2.14
CA ALA A 714 -12.70 38.01 1.30
C ALA A 714 -11.84 36.99 0.55
N VAL A 715 -10.67 37.40 0.04
CA VAL A 715 -9.76 36.51 -0.70
C VAL A 715 -9.05 35.51 0.21
N GLU A 716 -8.64 35.93 1.41
CA GLU A 716 -8.07 35.02 2.42
C GLU A 716 -9.11 34.01 2.92
N ASN A 717 -10.35 34.45 3.13
CA ASN A 717 -11.46 33.58 3.50
C ASN A 717 -11.76 32.56 2.40
N LEU A 718 -11.74 32.95 1.11
CA LEU A 718 -11.93 32.02 -0.01
C LEU A 718 -10.81 30.95 -0.08
N LYS A 719 -9.54 31.34 0.13
CA LYS A 719 -8.43 30.39 0.18
C LYS A 719 -8.52 29.45 1.38
N LEU A 720 -8.99 29.93 2.54
CA LEU A 720 -9.21 29.10 3.72
C LEU A 720 -10.36 28.11 3.48
N ILE A 721 -11.46 28.56 2.86
CA ILE A 721 -12.59 27.73 2.46
C ILE A 721 -12.13 26.61 1.53
N GLU A 722 -11.36 26.91 0.48
CA GLU A 722 -10.83 25.89 -0.43
C GLU A 722 -9.93 24.86 0.29
N ARG A 723 -9.11 25.31 1.24
CA ARG A 723 -8.26 24.41 2.06
C ARG A 723 -9.09 23.48 2.95
N ILE A 724 -10.15 24.01 3.58
CA ILE A 724 -11.08 23.20 4.40
C ILE A 724 -11.76 22.15 3.53
N LEU A 725 -12.36 22.55 2.41
CA LEU A 725 -13.08 21.64 1.52
C LEU A 725 -12.17 20.57 0.93
N LYS A 726 -10.91 20.92 0.63
CA LYS A 726 -9.91 19.97 0.17
C LYS A 726 -9.51 18.98 1.27
N ALA A 727 -9.33 19.41 2.52
CA ALA A 727 -9.11 18.50 3.65
C ALA A 727 -10.29 17.52 3.85
N ILE A 728 -11.53 18.00 3.70
CA ILE A 728 -12.74 17.16 3.74
C ILE A 728 -12.75 16.16 2.57
N SER A 729 -12.33 16.56 1.37
CA SER A 729 -12.25 15.65 0.21
C SER A 729 -11.24 14.51 0.41
N TYR A 730 -10.18 14.74 1.19
CA TYR A 730 -9.20 13.71 1.57
C TYR A 730 -9.67 12.85 2.76
N GLY A 731 -10.79 13.18 3.39
CA GLY A 731 -11.33 12.46 4.54
C GLY A 731 -10.65 12.76 5.88
N ASP A 732 -9.81 13.81 5.95
CA ASP A 732 -9.13 14.18 7.19
C ASP A 732 -10.03 15.07 8.07
N VAL A 733 -10.83 14.40 8.91
CA VAL A 733 -11.79 15.04 9.84
C VAL A 733 -11.08 15.94 10.85
N LYS A 734 -9.89 15.54 11.34
CA LYS A 734 -9.14 16.28 12.37
C LYS A 734 -8.57 17.57 11.79
N LEU A 735 -7.97 17.49 10.60
CA LEU A 735 -7.44 18.66 9.91
C LEU A 735 -8.54 19.62 9.47
N ALA A 736 -9.70 19.10 9.03
CA ALA A 736 -10.87 19.91 8.73
C ALA A 736 -11.39 20.65 9.98
N CYS A 737 -11.51 19.96 11.12
CA CYS A 737 -11.89 20.58 12.39
C CYS A 737 -10.88 21.63 12.85
N PHE A 738 -9.58 21.38 12.68
CA PHE A 738 -8.52 22.33 12.98
C PHE A 738 -8.66 23.62 12.15
N TYR A 739 -8.87 23.52 10.84
CA TYR A 739 -9.06 24.70 9.99
C TYR A 739 -10.37 25.46 10.26
N MET A 740 -11.41 24.76 10.71
CA MET A 740 -12.67 25.39 11.15
C MET A 740 -12.62 25.91 12.58
N ASN A 741 -11.48 25.76 13.27
CA ASN A 741 -11.29 26.12 14.67
C ASN A 741 -12.29 25.43 15.62
N ILE A 742 -12.66 24.18 15.30
CA ILE A 742 -13.55 23.32 16.10
C ILE A 742 -12.68 22.41 16.96
N ASN A 743 -12.91 22.41 18.27
CA ASN A 743 -12.12 21.63 19.21
C ASN A 743 -12.51 20.14 19.18
N TYR A 744 -11.73 19.32 18.48
CA TYR A 744 -11.99 17.89 18.28
C TYR A 744 -11.95 17.07 19.59
N SER A 745 -11.22 17.53 20.62
CA SER A 745 -11.10 16.80 21.90
C SER A 745 -12.43 16.69 22.66
N VAL A 746 -13.29 17.70 22.55
CA VAL A 746 -14.60 17.75 23.24
C VAL A 746 -15.58 16.70 22.68
N TYR A 747 -15.42 16.31 21.41
CA TYR A 747 -16.28 15.32 20.78
C TYR A 747 -15.94 13.88 21.19
N LEU A 748 -14.66 13.61 21.53
CA LEU A 748 -14.25 12.31 22.09
C LEU A 748 -14.91 12.04 23.44
N ASP A 749 -15.10 13.08 24.26
CA ASP A 749 -15.75 12.96 25.57
C ASP A 749 -17.25 12.66 25.48
N MET A 750 -17.93 13.10 24.41
CA MET A 750 -19.35 12.78 24.18
C MET A 750 -19.57 11.33 23.73
N LYS A 751 -18.59 10.70 23.07
CA LYS A 751 -18.67 9.32 22.57
C LYS A 751 -18.52 8.28 23.70
N ASN A 752 -18.01 8.70 24.86
CA ASN A 752 -17.65 7.83 25.99
C ASN A 752 -18.72 7.73 27.10
N LYS A 753 -19.94 8.27 26.90
CA LYS A 753 -21.05 8.05 27.84
C LYS A 753 -22.13 7.15 27.21
N PRO A 754 -22.41 5.97 27.79
CA PRO A 754 -23.55 5.16 27.37
C PRO A 754 -24.84 5.77 27.91
N ASP A 755 -25.92 5.46 27.21
CA ASP A 755 -27.29 5.97 27.38
C ASP A 755 -27.71 6.25 28.83
N SER A 756 -27.95 7.52 29.14
CA SER A 756 -28.90 7.91 30.17
C SER A 756 -29.88 8.90 29.56
N SER A 757 -31.12 8.46 29.46
CA SER A 757 -32.28 9.29 29.16
C SER A 757 -32.26 10.54 30.02
N SER A 758 -32.00 11.70 29.42
CA SER A 758 -32.24 12.99 30.06
C SER A 758 -32.84 13.94 29.05
N THR A 759 -34.15 13.76 28.90
CA THR A 759 -35.07 14.83 28.52
C THR A 759 -34.61 16.16 29.13
N LEU A 760 -34.49 17.17 28.27
CA LEU A 760 -34.54 18.56 28.72
C LEU A 760 -35.71 18.68 29.70
N CYS A 761 -35.47 19.22 30.89
CA CYS A 761 -36.50 19.30 31.92
C CYS A 761 -37.74 20.09 31.42
N HIS A 762 -37.57 21.03 30.50
CA HIS A 762 -38.59 21.61 29.60
C HIS A 762 -37.93 22.65 28.64
N PRO A 763 -38.61 23.12 27.59
CA PRO A 763 -38.03 24.01 26.56
C PRO A 763 -37.61 25.43 27.02
N LEU A 764 -37.82 25.80 28.29
CA LEU A 764 -37.63 27.15 28.83
C LEU A 764 -36.96 27.18 30.22
N CYS A 765 -36.16 26.16 30.58
CA CYS A 765 -35.54 26.10 31.91
C CYS A 765 -34.24 26.91 32.01
N GLU A 766 -34.09 27.73 33.05
CA GLU A 766 -32.91 28.58 33.32
C GLU A 766 -32.01 28.08 34.47
N CYS A 767 -31.99 26.77 34.78
CA CYS A 767 -31.19 26.25 35.89
C CYS A 767 -29.67 26.22 35.59
N GLN A 768 -28.85 26.36 36.64
CA GLN A 768 -27.38 26.43 36.56
C GLN A 768 -26.72 25.16 35.95
N LEU A 769 -27.36 23.99 36.03
CA LEU A 769 -26.88 22.75 35.42
C LEU A 769 -27.14 22.67 33.91
N CYS A 770 -28.23 23.26 33.41
CA CYS A 770 -28.50 23.40 31.98
C CYS A 770 -27.66 24.51 31.35
N LYS A 771 -27.41 25.61 32.08
CA LYS A 771 -26.48 26.68 31.64
C LYS A 771 -25.04 26.19 31.43
N LYS A 772 -24.59 25.18 32.17
CA LYS A 772 -23.26 24.55 31.97
C LYS A 772 -23.19 23.62 30.75
N LYS A 773 -24.32 23.07 30.28
CA LYS A 773 -24.39 22.26 29.04
C LYS A 773 -24.58 23.10 27.78
N THR A 774 -25.14 24.31 27.90
CA THR A 774 -25.21 25.30 26.82
C THR A 774 -24.04 26.29 26.88
N GLY A 775 -22.82 25.77 27.02
CA GLY A 775 -21.62 26.54 26.75
C GLY A 775 -21.57 26.84 25.25
N THR A 776 -22.06 28.01 24.86
CA THR A 776 -21.84 28.59 23.53
C THR A 776 -20.35 28.68 23.25
N TYR A 777 -19.81 27.72 22.52
CA TYR A 777 -18.51 27.87 21.87
C TYR A 777 -18.74 28.49 20.51
N SER A 778 -18.93 29.81 20.52
CA SER A 778 -18.90 30.61 19.31
C SER A 778 -17.46 30.59 18.81
N SER A 779 -17.12 29.71 17.87
CA SER A 779 -16.10 30.10 16.89
C SER A 779 -16.72 31.25 16.11
N ASP A 780 -16.04 32.39 16.01
CA ASP A 780 -16.43 33.52 15.14
C ASP A 780 -16.40 33.15 13.63
N PHE A 781 -16.37 31.85 13.32
CA PHE A 781 -16.24 31.30 11.99
C PHE A 781 -17.59 30.82 11.49
N ASP A 782 -18.06 31.39 10.38
CA ASP A 782 -19.32 30.98 9.76
C ASP A 782 -19.22 29.56 9.21
N ILE A 783 -19.87 28.60 9.86
CA ILE A 783 -19.85 27.18 9.50
C ILE A 783 -20.56 26.88 8.17
N ASN A 784 -21.43 27.81 7.73
CA ASN A 784 -22.22 27.68 6.51
C ASN A 784 -21.56 28.33 5.30
N PHE A 785 -20.25 28.58 5.37
CA PHE A 785 -19.49 29.08 4.24
C PHE A 785 -19.70 28.22 2.99
N THR A 786 -19.74 28.85 1.82
CA THR A 786 -19.93 28.18 0.53
C THR A 786 -18.75 28.41 -0.39
N ASP A 787 -18.43 27.41 -1.22
CA ASP A 787 -17.52 27.59 -2.35
C ASP A 787 -18.15 28.42 -3.49
N THR A 788 -17.39 28.63 -4.58
CA THR A 788 -17.84 29.33 -5.78
C THR A 788 -19.07 28.68 -6.44
N ASN A 789 -19.39 27.44 -6.11
CA ASN A 789 -20.52 26.66 -6.63
C ASN A 789 -21.66 26.51 -5.60
N GLY A 790 -21.57 27.16 -4.44
CA GLY A 790 -22.60 27.11 -3.38
C GLY A 790 -22.50 25.88 -2.47
N TYR A 791 -21.44 25.07 -2.55
CA TYR A 791 -21.27 23.90 -1.69
C TYR A 791 -20.72 24.31 -0.32
N THR A 792 -21.38 23.85 0.74
CA THR A 792 -20.92 24.00 2.13
C THR A 792 -20.07 22.83 2.58
N ALA A 793 -19.38 22.97 3.72
CA ALA A 793 -18.66 21.85 4.36
C ALA A 793 -19.55 20.61 4.56
N LEU A 794 -20.84 20.81 4.87
CA LEU A 794 -21.81 19.74 5.05
C LEU A 794 -22.13 19.01 3.74
N HIS A 795 -22.17 19.71 2.60
CA HIS A 795 -22.33 19.07 1.29
C HIS A 795 -21.17 18.12 0.96
N PHE A 796 -19.94 18.56 1.21
CA PHE A 796 -18.75 17.73 0.98
C PHE A 796 -18.71 16.55 1.95
N ALA A 797 -18.96 16.78 3.24
CA ALA A 797 -19.04 15.70 4.24
C ALA A 797 -20.09 14.66 3.85
N ALA A 798 -21.25 15.11 3.34
CA ALA A 798 -22.32 14.24 2.89
C ALA A 798 -21.99 13.45 1.62
N ARG A 799 -21.33 14.09 0.64
CA ARG A 799 -20.86 13.43 -0.59
C ARG A 799 -19.86 12.31 -0.31
N TYR A 800 -18.89 12.56 0.56
CA TYR A 800 -17.83 11.58 0.86
C TYR A 800 -18.24 10.54 1.91
N GLY A 801 -19.32 10.77 2.67
CA GLY A 801 -19.83 9.83 3.67
C GLY A 801 -19.18 9.97 5.04
N LEU A 802 -18.70 11.17 5.38
CA LEU A 802 -18.00 11.45 6.64
C LEU A 802 -19.03 11.69 7.76
N SER A 803 -19.59 10.63 8.33
CA SER A 803 -20.64 10.70 9.36
C SER A 803 -20.19 11.44 10.62
N GLU A 804 -18.97 11.19 11.08
CA GLU A 804 -18.37 11.88 12.24
C GLU A 804 -18.31 13.39 12.02
N LEU A 805 -17.85 13.82 10.84
CA LEU A 805 -17.78 15.23 10.49
C LEU A 805 -19.18 15.84 10.32
N CYS A 806 -20.15 15.11 9.75
CA CYS A 806 -21.53 15.57 9.65
C CYS A 806 -22.13 15.85 11.04
N ASN A 807 -21.93 14.95 12.01
CA ASN A 807 -22.35 15.18 13.39
C ASN A 807 -21.70 16.42 14.00
N ILE A 808 -20.38 16.57 13.84
CA ILE A 808 -19.66 17.74 14.36
C ILE A 808 -20.19 19.04 13.74
N LEU A 809 -20.45 19.06 12.44
CA LEU A 809 -20.98 20.24 11.74
C LEU A 809 -22.42 20.58 12.20
N LEU A 810 -23.28 19.58 12.36
CA LEU A 810 -24.66 19.78 12.83
C LEU A 810 -24.72 20.26 14.28
N LEU A 811 -23.87 19.72 15.16
CA LEU A 811 -23.74 20.19 16.55
C LEU A 811 -23.31 21.67 16.61
N ASN A 812 -22.50 22.12 15.65
CA ASN A 812 -22.12 23.53 15.50
C ASN A 812 -23.11 24.35 14.65
N LYS A 813 -24.38 23.92 14.58
CA LYS A 813 -25.50 24.63 13.90
C LYS A 813 -25.30 24.83 12.39
N ALA A 814 -24.63 23.90 11.70
CA ALA A 814 -24.66 23.88 10.24
C ALA A 814 -26.10 23.73 9.73
N ASN A 815 -26.48 24.51 8.72
CA ASN A 815 -27.81 24.44 8.14
C ASN A 815 -27.92 23.18 7.26
N ILE A 816 -28.80 22.29 7.72
CA ILE A 816 -28.99 20.95 7.15
C ILE A 816 -29.64 20.97 5.76
N ASN A 817 -30.42 22.01 5.47
CA ASN A 817 -31.16 22.18 4.23
C ASN A 817 -30.54 23.24 3.31
N CYS A 818 -29.24 23.54 3.47
CA CYS A 818 -28.52 24.40 2.53
C CYS A 818 -28.60 23.83 1.11
N ALA A 819 -28.91 24.67 0.12
CA ALA A 819 -28.91 24.28 -1.28
C ALA A 819 -27.71 24.90 -2.00
N ASN A 820 -27.01 24.11 -2.82
CA ASN A 820 -25.95 24.61 -3.69
C ASN A 820 -26.54 25.35 -4.92
N LYS A 821 -25.69 25.85 -5.83
CA LYS A 821 -26.17 26.51 -7.06
C LYS A 821 -27.01 25.63 -7.98
N LYS A 822 -26.99 24.30 -7.81
CA LYS A 822 -27.84 23.34 -8.52
C LYS A 822 -29.14 23.04 -7.76
N GLY A 823 -29.41 23.69 -6.64
CA GLY A 823 -30.56 23.40 -5.77
C GLY A 823 -30.41 22.13 -4.92
N GLN A 824 -29.28 21.43 -5.03
CA GLN A 824 -29.08 20.16 -4.31
C GLN A 824 -28.73 20.43 -2.85
N THR A 825 -29.38 19.70 -1.95
CA THR A 825 -29.09 19.70 -0.51
C THR A 825 -28.03 18.64 -0.14
N PRO A 826 -27.43 18.67 1.07
CA PRO A 826 -26.56 17.60 1.53
C PRO A 826 -27.20 16.20 1.44
N LEU A 827 -28.52 16.12 1.65
CA LEU A 827 -29.27 14.87 1.51
C LEU A 827 -29.28 14.35 0.07
N HIS A 828 -29.40 15.22 -0.94
CA HIS A 828 -29.29 14.82 -2.35
C HIS A 828 -27.92 14.21 -2.65
N LEU A 829 -26.84 14.84 -2.17
CA LEU A 829 -25.48 14.35 -2.40
C LEU A 829 -25.20 13.02 -1.67
N ALA A 830 -25.71 12.87 -0.44
CA ALA A 830 -25.61 11.61 0.29
C ALA A 830 -26.38 10.48 -0.41
N ALA A 831 -27.58 10.79 -0.92
CA ALA A 831 -28.45 9.89 -1.65
C ALA A 831 -27.83 9.47 -3.00
N LEU A 832 -27.27 10.41 -3.76
CA LEU A 832 -26.56 10.19 -5.03
C LEU A 832 -25.32 9.29 -4.87
N ASN A 833 -24.59 9.40 -3.76
CA ASN A 833 -23.35 8.63 -3.50
C ASN A 833 -23.55 7.41 -2.58
N ASN A 834 -24.80 6.97 -2.38
CA ASN A 834 -25.18 5.81 -1.57
C ASN A 834 -24.62 5.81 -0.13
N LYS A 835 -24.65 6.98 0.54
CA LYS A 835 -24.08 7.15 1.89
C LYS A 835 -25.12 6.90 3.00
N SER A 836 -25.53 5.64 3.13
CA SER A 836 -26.56 5.16 4.08
C SER A 836 -26.50 5.75 5.50
N HIS A 837 -25.32 5.73 6.14
CA HIS A 837 -25.16 6.22 7.51
C HIS A 837 -25.35 7.74 7.61
N VAL A 838 -24.89 8.49 6.61
CA VAL A 838 -25.09 9.94 6.57
C VAL A 838 -26.54 10.29 6.27
N ILE A 839 -27.22 9.54 5.41
CA ILE A 839 -28.64 9.74 5.10
C ILE A 839 -29.48 9.62 6.38
N ARG A 840 -29.26 8.57 7.18
CA ARG A 840 -29.93 8.41 8.49
C ARG A 840 -29.66 9.60 9.39
N LEU A 841 -28.38 9.93 9.58
CA LEU A 841 -27.93 11.04 10.42
C LEU A 841 -28.57 12.38 10.00
N LEU A 842 -28.63 12.67 8.70
CA LEU A 842 -29.26 13.89 8.20
C LEU A 842 -30.79 13.89 8.44
N LEU A 843 -31.46 12.78 8.18
CA LEU A 843 -32.92 12.67 8.39
C LEU A 843 -33.28 12.74 9.89
N ASP A 844 -32.50 12.09 10.75
CA ASP A 844 -32.66 12.14 12.22
C ASP A 844 -32.51 13.57 12.76
N ASN A 845 -31.71 14.41 12.10
CA ASN A 845 -31.52 15.82 12.43
C ASN A 845 -32.47 16.76 11.65
N GLY A 846 -33.52 16.23 11.02
CA GLY A 846 -34.59 17.03 10.40
C GLY A 846 -34.31 17.53 8.98
N ALA A 847 -33.47 16.83 8.20
CA ALA A 847 -33.32 17.12 6.78
C ALA A 847 -34.65 16.95 6.02
N ASN A 848 -34.95 17.89 5.11
CA ASN A 848 -36.16 17.79 4.29
C ASN A 848 -36.01 16.65 3.27
N ILE A 849 -36.74 15.56 3.49
CA ILE A 849 -36.73 14.36 2.64
C ILE A 849 -37.25 14.63 1.22
N ASN A 850 -38.14 15.61 1.08
CA ASN A 850 -38.78 16.00 -0.17
C ASN A 850 -38.20 17.31 -0.72
N ALA A 851 -36.96 17.66 -0.34
CA ALA A 851 -36.27 18.79 -0.97
C ALA A 851 -36.16 18.53 -2.48
N ILE A 852 -36.31 19.58 -3.29
CA ILE A 852 -36.18 19.50 -4.75
C ILE A 852 -34.94 20.26 -5.21
N ASP A 853 -34.23 19.70 -6.19
CA ASP A 853 -33.14 20.39 -6.88
C ASP A 853 -33.66 21.27 -8.04
N LEU A 854 -32.77 21.92 -8.80
CA LEU A 854 -33.17 22.74 -9.95
C LEU A 854 -33.82 21.94 -11.09
N ALA A 855 -33.59 20.63 -11.15
CA ALA A 855 -34.25 19.74 -12.10
C ALA A 855 -35.58 19.20 -11.56
N GLY A 856 -36.02 19.63 -10.37
CA GLY A 856 -37.21 19.15 -9.68
C GLY A 856 -37.04 17.75 -9.07
N ASN A 857 -35.84 17.17 -9.07
CA ASN A 857 -35.60 15.86 -8.51
C ASN A 857 -35.57 15.93 -6.98
N THR A 858 -36.19 14.94 -6.34
CA THR A 858 -36.01 14.69 -4.90
C THR A 858 -34.82 13.75 -4.66
N PRO A 859 -34.34 13.60 -3.41
CA PRO A 859 -33.35 12.58 -3.07
C PRO A 859 -33.76 11.16 -3.49
N LEU A 860 -35.09 10.88 -3.50
CA LEU A 860 -35.61 9.61 -3.99
C LEU A 860 -35.52 9.46 -5.51
N HIS A 861 -35.71 10.54 -6.28
CA HIS A 861 -35.49 10.54 -7.73
C HIS A 861 -34.02 10.26 -8.06
N GLU A 862 -33.07 10.89 -7.34
CA GLU A 862 -31.63 10.69 -7.53
C GLU A 862 -31.20 9.24 -7.27
N VAL A 863 -31.73 8.65 -6.19
CA VAL A 863 -31.47 7.25 -5.86
C VAL A 863 -32.06 6.30 -6.90
N SER A 864 -33.25 6.62 -7.41
CA SER A 864 -33.94 5.83 -8.44
C SER A 864 -33.25 5.93 -9.79
N ALA A 865 -32.62 7.05 -10.12
CA ALA A 865 -31.82 7.21 -11.33
C ALA A 865 -30.49 6.45 -11.25
N MET A 866 -29.81 6.48 -10.10
CA MET A 866 -28.47 5.90 -9.92
C MET A 866 -28.47 4.40 -9.57
N GLY A 867 -29.56 3.85 -9.03
CA GLY A 867 -29.60 2.45 -8.61
C GLY A 867 -29.13 2.20 -7.17
N ASN A 868 -29.18 3.22 -6.30
CA ASN A 868 -28.61 3.15 -4.95
C ASN A 868 -29.55 2.46 -3.93
N ILE A 869 -29.58 1.12 -3.92
CA ILE A 869 -30.48 0.31 -3.08
C ILE A 869 -30.40 0.64 -1.58
N GLY A 870 -29.20 0.88 -1.05
CA GLY A 870 -28.99 1.17 0.38
C GLY A 870 -29.63 2.49 0.81
N ALA A 871 -29.40 3.54 0.02
CA ALA A 871 -30.06 4.83 0.17
C ALA A 871 -31.58 4.74 -0.02
N ALA A 872 -32.06 3.95 -0.99
CA ALA A 872 -33.49 3.78 -1.27
C ALA A 872 -34.24 3.21 -0.07
N LYS A 873 -33.71 2.11 0.50
CA LYS A 873 -34.29 1.47 1.69
C LYS A 873 -34.43 2.46 2.84
N ILE A 874 -33.41 3.28 3.08
CA ILE A 874 -33.41 4.24 4.19
C ILE A 874 -34.39 5.38 3.90
N LEU A 875 -34.35 6.00 2.72
CA LEU A 875 -35.30 7.08 2.40
C LEU A 875 -36.74 6.60 2.56
N ILE A 876 -37.06 5.40 2.04
CA ILE A 876 -38.39 4.78 2.16
C ILE A 876 -38.80 4.58 3.64
N THR A 877 -37.88 4.25 4.55
CA THR A 877 -38.22 4.12 5.98
C THR A 877 -38.62 5.45 6.64
N TYR A 878 -38.26 6.60 6.08
CA TYR A 878 -38.64 7.93 6.57
C TYR A 878 -39.82 8.55 5.80
N ASN A 879 -40.60 7.72 5.12
CA ASN A 879 -41.83 8.07 4.41
C ASN A 879 -41.70 9.25 3.41
N PRO A 880 -40.96 9.09 2.31
CA PRO A 880 -40.83 10.11 1.27
C PRO A 880 -42.11 10.20 0.45
N ASP A 881 -42.37 11.36 -0.15
CA ASP A 881 -43.47 11.51 -1.10
C ASP A 881 -43.08 10.96 -2.48
N ILE A 882 -43.72 9.88 -2.88
CA ILE A 882 -43.45 9.15 -4.14
C ILE A 882 -44.25 9.75 -5.31
N SER A 883 -45.28 10.54 -5.01
CA SER A 883 -46.14 11.16 -6.01
C SER A 883 -45.52 12.40 -6.67
N MET A 884 -44.44 12.92 -6.11
CA MET A 884 -43.77 14.10 -6.63
C MET A 884 -43.19 13.81 -8.02
N LEU A 885 -43.40 14.77 -8.93
CA LEU A 885 -42.88 14.75 -10.29
C LEU A 885 -41.66 15.67 -10.37
N ASN A 886 -40.63 15.22 -11.06
CA ASN A 886 -39.50 16.08 -11.39
C ASN A 886 -39.83 17.02 -12.56
N GLY A 887 -38.89 17.89 -12.94
CA GLY A 887 -39.04 18.83 -14.05
C GLY A 887 -39.19 18.19 -15.44
N ALA A 888 -39.13 16.85 -15.53
CA ALA A 888 -39.43 16.07 -16.73
C ALA A 888 -40.76 15.29 -16.62
N ASP A 889 -41.62 15.66 -15.66
CA ASP A 889 -42.90 15.03 -15.34
C ASP A 889 -42.81 13.53 -15.03
N LYS A 890 -41.67 13.09 -14.48
CA LYS A 890 -41.42 11.69 -14.10
C LYS A 890 -41.43 11.55 -12.58
N THR A 891 -42.10 10.52 -12.08
CA THR A 891 -41.96 10.06 -10.68
C THR A 891 -40.68 9.26 -10.50
N ALA A 892 -40.22 9.14 -9.25
CA ALA A 892 -39.08 8.28 -8.91
C ALA A 892 -39.25 6.83 -9.40
N LEU A 893 -40.47 6.29 -9.35
CA LEU A 893 -40.80 4.95 -9.87
C LEU A 893 -40.61 4.87 -11.39
N THR A 894 -41.09 5.86 -12.14
CA THR A 894 -40.93 5.88 -13.61
C THR A 894 -39.46 6.00 -14.01
N LEU A 895 -38.64 6.77 -13.27
CA LEU A 895 -37.19 6.83 -13.50
C LEU A 895 -36.50 5.48 -13.24
N ALA A 896 -36.89 4.77 -12.17
CA ALA A 896 -36.35 3.44 -11.88
C ALA A 896 -36.71 2.43 -13.00
N LYS A 897 -37.93 2.52 -13.55
CA LYS A 897 -38.39 1.71 -14.69
C LYS A 897 -37.61 2.02 -15.96
N ASP A 898 -37.42 3.29 -16.29
CA ASP A 898 -36.66 3.73 -17.48
C ASP A 898 -35.20 3.25 -17.46
N LYS A 899 -34.59 3.16 -16.27
CA LYS A 899 -33.21 2.71 -16.06
C LYS A 899 -33.09 1.21 -15.71
N VAL A 900 -34.20 0.48 -15.65
CA VAL A 900 -34.26 -0.97 -15.39
C VAL A 900 -33.67 -1.36 -14.02
N HIS A 901 -33.89 -0.54 -13.00
CA HIS A 901 -33.44 -0.82 -11.62
C HIS A 901 -34.49 -1.66 -10.86
N LEU A 902 -34.57 -2.97 -11.19
CA LEU A 902 -35.58 -3.91 -10.70
C LEU A 902 -35.78 -3.91 -9.17
N THR A 903 -34.69 -3.88 -8.40
CA THR A 903 -34.76 -3.92 -6.93
C THR A 903 -35.33 -2.64 -6.31
N ILE A 904 -35.14 -1.48 -6.96
CA ILE A 904 -35.72 -0.21 -6.50
C ILE A 904 -37.19 -0.14 -6.88
N ILE A 905 -37.55 -0.64 -8.07
CA ILE A 905 -38.95 -0.78 -8.50
C ILE A 905 -39.72 -1.61 -7.47
N ASP A 906 -39.22 -2.79 -7.11
CA ASP A 906 -39.84 -3.65 -6.10
C ASP A 906 -39.99 -2.95 -4.74
N LEU A 907 -38.99 -2.18 -4.30
CA LEU A 907 -39.03 -1.46 -3.04
C LEU A 907 -40.07 -0.33 -3.03
N ILE A 908 -40.14 0.45 -4.12
CA ILE A 908 -41.09 1.56 -4.24
C ILE A 908 -42.51 1.02 -4.43
N GLU A 909 -42.72 -0.02 -5.24
CA GLU A 909 -44.04 -0.65 -5.44
C GLU A 909 -44.55 -1.32 -4.16
N LYS A 910 -43.68 -2.02 -3.42
CA LYS A 910 -44.04 -2.60 -2.12
C LYS A 910 -44.44 -1.53 -1.11
N TYR A 911 -43.73 -0.40 -1.09
CA TYR A 911 -44.08 0.70 -0.21
C TYR A 911 -45.38 1.40 -0.65
N ALA A 912 -45.58 1.63 -1.96
CA ALA A 912 -46.80 2.23 -2.50
C ALA A 912 -48.05 1.39 -2.18
N ASN A 913 -47.95 0.06 -2.31
CA ASN A 913 -49.04 -0.87 -1.98
C ASN A 913 -49.40 -0.87 -0.48
N ASN A 914 -48.41 -0.66 0.41
CA ASN A 914 -48.68 -0.58 1.85
C ASN A 914 -49.41 0.71 2.26
N TYR A 915 -49.25 1.80 1.51
CA TYR A 915 -49.88 3.09 1.81
C TYR A 915 -51.24 3.30 1.14
N GLN A 916 -51.61 2.49 0.13
CA GLN A 916 -52.96 2.52 -0.46
C GLN A 916 -54.02 1.77 0.38
N ILE A 917 -53.62 1.11 1.48
CA ILE A 917 -54.51 0.30 2.35
C ILE A 917 -54.99 1.08 3.59
N HIS A 918 -54.50 2.30 3.82
CA HIS A 918 -54.94 3.21 4.88
C HIS A 918 -55.45 4.53 4.29
#